data_AF-A0A970KYN1-F1
#
_entry.id   AF-A0A970KYN1-F1
#
_cell.length_a   1.000
_cell.length_b   1.000
_cell.length_c   1.000
_cell.angle_alpha   90.00
_cell.angle_beta   90.00
_cell.angle_gamma   90.00
#
_symmetry.space_group_name_H-M   'P 1'
#
loop_
_entity.id
_entity.type
_entity.pdbx_description
1 polymer ?
#
loop_
_entity_poly.entity_id
_entity_poly.type
_entity_poly.pdbx_seq_one_letter_code
_entity_poly.pdbx_strand_id
1 'polypeptide(L)'
;MVDRLWRIRSADIDLEEFFCQRLGVKSVTARVLAARGAETLDAARQMLNADLGDLHSPWELPDMNLAVRRLQLAYARGEKVSVYGDYDADGQTGAAIVVMGLRRLGMDVDYYIPHRLDEGYGLHAAALSSLVRGGTSLLITVDCGTTSVAEVSQAQAEGMDCIVTDHHEAAGAVAPALAVINPRLPASRYPWSHLSGVGVAYKLMCAFGESLGRADLVADLEDLVAFGTIADVVPLQDENRLLVHRGLKRLNTSPVPGLAALAAVSQCAPGMIETYHVAFRMAPRLNAIGRMADASVGMEMLLAPDMDSALPLAMRLDRANRERQEEEERVLNEARSIAEALDNPVLVIAGEDWHPGVLGIVASRLVEQYGRPTLVLTREGDEVTGSGRSVSGFHITEALAANKHLLTRYGGHAMAAGMALAVSNLSQLQEGLDQEAIRQLGSDGRALQVLNIDALVEPDELDEDLLTELNRLGPFGCGNPSPVLACSSVVPHEVRVVGKDCSHLRLTLPMGRSQIVAVGFRLGHKAAMAAANSLDLAFSLTINEWQGRRSLELRLRDLRPSEPTAIDEVAAANGTGFETAGEMACIDARAARSDCLEYVADLAGRGLSLVLWAWHDPNRFAQTEVFVVSPETDTVVTPSTPWGLVLYDPPVAEDWLRVWGQLAVESLPTEVHILYGPSEAKRAAVYLDADWPGRDGLVLAYRYIQGLRRGGQSIDPRVLAAECRLSLSGAMCALRVFSELNLVRHDGGSWIPMPEPDGKLDLSWAVSYNECMAKRRAACELLQSRHLCSAVSQWLRLFTNNTPSSQWHGRWR
;
A
#
# COMPACT_ATOMS: atom_id res chain seq x y z
N MET A 1 14.17 4.75 15.06
CA MET A 1 13.15 4.35 14.07
C MET A 1 12.52 5.61 13.52
N VAL A 2 12.21 5.64 12.22
CA VAL A 2 11.65 6.81 11.53
C VAL A 2 10.13 6.80 11.69
N ASP A 3 9.53 7.95 12.00
CA ASP A 3 8.07 8.09 12.05
C ASP A 3 7.47 7.89 10.65
N ARG A 4 6.30 7.24 10.59
CA ARG A 4 5.62 6.96 9.32
C ARG A 4 4.63 8.07 8.98
N LEU A 5 4.59 8.45 7.71
CA LEU A 5 3.54 9.30 7.18
C LEU A 5 2.28 8.46 6.95
N TRP A 6 1.21 8.75 7.68
CA TRP A 6 -0.09 8.11 7.48
C TRP A 6 -0.79 8.72 6.27
N ARG A 7 -1.12 7.89 5.28
CA ARG A 7 -1.90 8.27 4.11
C ARG A 7 -3.23 7.53 4.14
N ILE A 8 -4.30 8.25 4.46
CA ILE A 8 -5.65 7.71 4.42
C ILE A 8 -6.11 7.72 2.97
N ARG A 9 -6.54 6.56 2.47
CA ARG A 9 -7.13 6.45 1.13
C ARG A 9 -8.51 7.09 1.15
N SER A 10 -8.82 7.88 0.12
CA SER A 10 -10.17 8.37 -0.13
C SER A 10 -11.01 7.25 -0.75
N ALA A 11 -12.20 7.03 -0.20
CA ALA A 11 -13.21 6.16 -0.81
C ALA A 11 -14.32 7.04 -1.40
N ASP A 12 -14.82 6.68 -2.58
CA ASP A 12 -16.04 7.27 -3.13
C ASP A 12 -17.24 6.73 -2.34
N ILE A 13 -17.99 7.64 -1.73
CA ILE A 13 -19.11 7.30 -0.86
C ILE A 13 -20.28 6.67 -1.64
N ASP A 14 -20.45 7.03 -2.92
CA ASP A 14 -21.48 6.45 -3.77
C ASP A 14 -21.12 4.99 -4.11
N LEU A 15 -19.83 4.71 -4.32
CA LEU A 15 -19.34 3.33 -4.49
C LEU A 15 -19.44 2.52 -3.20
N GLU A 16 -19.13 3.12 -2.04
CA GLU A 16 -19.31 2.47 -0.73
C GLU A 16 -20.77 2.03 -0.54
N GLU A 17 -21.73 2.95 -0.71
CA GLU A 17 -23.15 2.65 -0.55
C GLU A 17 -23.62 1.60 -1.58
N PHE A 18 -23.19 1.75 -2.84
CA PHE A 18 -23.51 0.80 -3.90
C PHE A 18 -23.00 -0.61 -3.59
N PHE A 19 -21.76 -0.76 -3.13
CA PHE A 19 -21.20 -2.06 -2.77
C PHE A 19 -21.87 -2.66 -1.55
N CYS A 20 -22.17 -1.87 -0.51
CA CYS A 20 -22.97 -2.34 0.62
C CYS A 20 -24.29 -2.96 0.16
N GLN A 21 -25.06 -2.25 -0.66
CA GLN A 21 -26.38 -2.71 -1.11
C GLN A 21 -26.29 -3.93 -2.03
N ARG A 22 -25.31 -3.98 -2.93
CA ARG A 22 -25.24 -5.01 -3.99
C ARG A 22 -24.47 -6.26 -3.60
N LEU A 23 -23.54 -6.16 -2.66
CA LEU A 23 -22.71 -7.28 -2.20
C LEU A 23 -23.14 -7.81 -0.82
N GLY A 24 -23.96 -7.06 -0.09
CA GLY A 24 -24.39 -7.43 1.27
C GLY A 24 -23.22 -7.48 2.26
N VAL A 25 -22.25 -6.58 2.09
CA VAL A 25 -21.07 -6.45 2.97
C VAL A 25 -21.21 -5.22 3.87
N LYS A 26 -20.50 -5.21 5.00
CA LYS A 26 -20.46 -4.06 5.92
C LYS A 26 -19.86 -2.81 5.27
N SER A 27 -20.22 -1.62 5.79
CA SER A 27 -19.73 -0.31 5.33
C SER A 27 -18.21 -0.26 5.24
N VAL A 28 -17.52 -0.74 6.27
CA VAL A 28 -16.05 -0.80 6.31
C VAL A 28 -15.48 -1.64 5.16
N THR A 29 -16.04 -2.82 4.89
CA THR A 29 -15.62 -3.68 3.77
C THR A 29 -15.82 -2.98 2.43
N ALA A 30 -16.98 -2.35 2.22
CA ALA A 30 -17.28 -1.59 1.01
C ALA A 30 -16.32 -0.40 0.82
N ARG A 31 -16.01 0.32 1.90
CA ARG A 31 -15.05 1.42 1.92
C ARG A 31 -13.66 0.96 1.53
N VAL A 32 -13.20 -0.17 2.09
CA VAL A 32 -11.91 -0.79 1.74
C VAL A 32 -11.87 -1.19 0.27
N LEU A 33 -12.95 -1.74 -0.30
CA LEU A 33 -13.03 -2.08 -1.72
C LEU A 33 -12.89 -0.83 -2.61
N ALA A 34 -13.68 0.21 -2.33
CA ALA A 34 -13.63 1.47 -3.07
C ALA A 34 -12.26 2.16 -2.94
N ALA A 35 -11.71 2.24 -1.73
CA ALA A 35 -10.38 2.81 -1.46
C ALA A 35 -9.23 2.07 -2.19
N ARG A 36 -9.41 0.79 -2.45
CA ARG A 36 -8.47 -0.05 -3.21
C ARG A 36 -8.72 -0.02 -4.72
N GLY A 37 -9.66 0.79 -5.20
CA GLY A 37 -9.88 1.07 -6.62
C GLY A 37 -10.95 0.20 -7.29
N ALA A 38 -11.84 -0.46 -6.53
CA ALA A 38 -13.00 -1.12 -7.13
C ALA A 38 -13.98 -0.06 -7.65
N GLU A 39 -14.11 0.05 -8.98
CA GLU A 39 -15.04 0.99 -9.63
C GLU A 39 -16.33 0.31 -10.13
N THR A 40 -16.36 -1.03 -10.17
CA THR A 40 -17.51 -1.79 -10.68
C THR A 40 -17.87 -2.95 -9.75
N LEU A 41 -19.11 -3.44 -9.87
CA LEU A 41 -19.57 -4.58 -9.08
C LEU A 41 -18.74 -5.85 -9.33
N ASP A 42 -18.34 -6.09 -10.58
CA ASP A 42 -17.57 -7.27 -10.94
C ASP A 42 -16.12 -7.17 -10.43
N ALA A 43 -15.50 -5.99 -10.51
CA ALA A 43 -14.20 -5.74 -9.89
C ALA A 43 -14.25 -5.98 -8.37
N ALA A 44 -15.27 -5.46 -7.68
CA ALA A 44 -15.45 -5.68 -6.25
C ALA A 44 -15.68 -7.17 -5.91
N ARG A 45 -16.44 -7.90 -6.73
CA ARG A 45 -16.65 -9.35 -6.56
C ARG A 45 -15.37 -10.16 -6.74
N GLN A 46 -14.56 -9.84 -7.74
CA GLN A 46 -13.26 -10.47 -7.98
C GLN A 46 -12.30 -10.19 -6.82
N MET A 47 -12.30 -8.97 -6.28
CA MET A 47 -11.50 -8.63 -5.11
C MET A 47 -11.94 -9.36 -3.84
N LEU A 48 -13.24 -9.63 -3.67
CA LEU A 48 -13.78 -10.40 -2.53
C LEU A 48 -13.70 -11.91 -2.71
N ASN A 49 -13.54 -12.43 -3.92
CA ASN A 49 -13.57 -13.87 -4.14
C ASN A 49 -12.51 -14.24 -5.17
N ALA A 50 -11.37 -14.71 -4.67
CA ALA A 50 -10.29 -15.18 -5.54
C ALA A 50 -10.77 -16.26 -6.51
N ASP A 51 -11.68 -17.15 -6.08
CA ASP A 51 -12.21 -18.27 -6.87
C ASP A 51 -13.13 -17.89 -8.05
N LEU A 52 -13.56 -16.64 -8.17
CA LEU A 52 -14.43 -16.19 -9.28
C LEU A 52 -13.67 -15.85 -10.56
N GLY A 53 -12.33 -15.85 -10.51
CA GLY A 53 -11.48 -15.60 -11.69
C GLY A 53 -11.25 -16.86 -12.52
N ASP A 54 -11.07 -16.66 -13.83
CA ASP A 54 -10.53 -17.69 -14.72
C ASP A 54 -9.04 -17.45 -14.92
N LEU A 55 -8.28 -18.54 -14.96
CA LEU A 55 -6.89 -18.47 -15.40
C LEU A 55 -6.87 -18.12 -16.90
N HIS A 56 -5.98 -17.21 -17.29
CA HIS A 56 -5.70 -16.92 -18.70
C HIS A 56 -5.21 -18.16 -19.42
N SER A 57 -5.42 -18.21 -20.73
CA SER A 57 -5.05 -19.39 -21.49
C SER A 57 -3.52 -19.52 -21.54
N PRO A 58 -2.93 -20.69 -21.21
CA PRO A 58 -1.49 -20.87 -21.32
C PRO A 58 -0.99 -20.68 -22.75
N TRP A 59 -1.85 -20.87 -23.75
CA TRP A 59 -1.54 -20.69 -25.18
C TRP A 59 -1.32 -19.23 -25.60
N GLU A 60 -1.67 -18.26 -24.74
CA GLU A 60 -1.41 -16.83 -24.95
C GLU A 60 0.03 -16.42 -24.55
N LEU A 61 0.76 -17.30 -23.85
CA LEU A 61 2.16 -17.07 -23.54
C LEU A 61 3.05 -17.16 -24.80
N PRO A 62 4.12 -16.34 -24.90
CA PRO A 62 5.07 -16.41 -26.01
C PRO A 62 5.61 -17.83 -26.21
N ASP A 63 5.77 -18.23 -27.47
CA ASP A 63 6.32 -19.52 -27.92
C ASP A 63 5.71 -20.81 -27.32
N MET A 64 4.60 -20.73 -26.58
CA MET A 64 3.95 -21.90 -25.97
C MET A 64 3.65 -23.00 -27.00
N ASN A 65 3.16 -22.60 -28.17
CA ASN A 65 2.90 -23.52 -29.29
C ASN A 65 4.15 -24.25 -29.80
N LEU A 66 5.31 -23.58 -29.82
CA LEU A 66 6.58 -24.17 -30.25
C LEU A 66 7.10 -25.14 -29.19
N ALA A 67 7.09 -24.73 -27.93
CA ALA A 67 7.50 -25.56 -26.80
C ALA A 67 6.68 -26.84 -26.70
N VAL A 68 5.34 -26.75 -26.75
CA VAL A 68 4.46 -27.92 -26.66
C VAL A 68 4.69 -28.88 -27.83
N ARG A 69 4.82 -28.40 -29.07
CA ARG A 69 5.15 -29.26 -30.22
C ARG A 69 6.47 -29.99 -30.03
N ARG A 70 7.49 -29.32 -29.47
CA ARG A 70 8.78 -29.95 -29.20
C ARG A 70 8.71 -31.00 -28.10
N LEU A 71 7.92 -30.76 -27.05
CA LEU A 71 7.68 -31.72 -25.98
C LEU A 71 6.92 -32.94 -26.49
N GLN A 72 5.90 -32.75 -27.35
CA GLN A 72 5.20 -33.86 -28.01
C GLN A 72 6.16 -34.73 -28.83
N LEU A 73 7.13 -34.10 -29.52
CA LEU A 73 8.15 -34.83 -30.27
C LEU A 73 9.07 -35.63 -29.35
N ALA A 74 9.54 -35.03 -28.25
CA ALA A 74 10.36 -35.71 -27.27
C ALA A 74 9.62 -36.91 -26.66
N TYR A 75 8.35 -36.71 -26.30
CA TYR A 75 7.47 -37.74 -25.78
C TYR A 75 7.27 -38.90 -26.77
N ALA A 76 6.94 -38.60 -28.02
CA ALA A 76 6.71 -39.61 -29.05
C ALA A 76 7.97 -40.41 -29.41
N ARG A 77 9.16 -39.83 -29.24
CA ARG A 77 10.44 -40.45 -29.56
C ARG A 77 11.14 -41.10 -28.37
N GLY A 78 10.63 -40.96 -27.16
CA GLY A 78 11.32 -41.43 -25.95
C GLY A 78 12.66 -40.72 -25.74
N GLU A 79 12.72 -39.43 -26.10
CA GLU A 79 13.92 -38.61 -25.92
C GLU A 79 14.19 -38.33 -24.43
N LYS A 80 15.47 -38.22 -24.08
CA LYS A 80 15.88 -37.82 -22.74
C LYS A 80 15.77 -36.30 -22.57
N VAL A 81 15.01 -35.88 -21.56
CA VAL A 81 14.76 -34.47 -21.23
C VAL A 81 15.46 -34.12 -19.92
N SER A 82 16.11 -32.95 -19.85
CA SER A 82 16.65 -32.43 -18.59
C SER A 82 15.96 -31.12 -18.21
N VAL A 83 15.60 -30.99 -16.94
CA VAL A 83 15.01 -29.76 -16.37
C VAL A 83 16.07 -28.99 -15.58
N TYR A 84 16.34 -27.75 -15.95
CA TYR A 84 17.29 -26.88 -15.27
C TYR A 84 16.53 -25.82 -14.47
N GLY A 85 16.49 -25.95 -13.14
CA GLY A 85 15.82 -24.96 -12.27
C GLY A 85 16.82 -24.01 -11.62
N ASP A 86 16.37 -22.81 -11.23
CA ASP A 86 17.14 -21.98 -10.30
C ASP A 86 17.20 -22.60 -8.88
N TYR A 87 18.17 -22.15 -8.08
CA TYR A 87 18.44 -22.69 -6.75
C TYR A 87 17.47 -22.22 -5.67
N ASP A 88 16.61 -21.24 -5.92
CA ASP A 88 15.66 -20.76 -4.93
C ASP A 88 14.33 -21.54 -4.96
N ALA A 89 13.41 -21.16 -4.08
CA ALA A 89 12.15 -21.85 -3.94
C ALA A 89 11.26 -21.77 -5.20
N ASP A 90 11.34 -20.71 -5.99
CA ASP A 90 10.53 -20.58 -7.22
C ASP A 90 11.07 -21.52 -8.29
N GLY A 91 12.37 -21.43 -8.58
CA GLY A 91 13.07 -22.34 -9.50
C GLY A 91 12.93 -23.81 -9.14
N GLN A 92 13.12 -24.17 -7.86
CA GLN A 92 13.02 -25.57 -7.41
C GLN A 92 11.58 -26.11 -7.49
N THR A 93 10.57 -25.33 -7.09
CA THR A 93 9.18 -25.80 -7.15
C THR A 93 8.68 -25.89 -8.59
N GLY A 94 9.05 -24.95 -9.45
CA GLY A 94 8.77 -25.02 -10.88
C GLY A 94 9.44 -26.21 -11.56
N ALA A 95 10.72 -26.45 -11.28
CA ALA A 95 11.42 -27.64 -11.77
C ALA A 95 10.73 -28.92 -11.29
N ALA A 96 10.30 -28.99 -10.03
CA ALA A 96 9.58 -30.14 -9.48
C ALA A 96 8.27 -30.41 -10.24
N ILE A 97 7.49 -29.37 -10.57
CA ILE A 97 6.25 -29.51 -11.35
C ILE A 97 6.54 -30.14 -12.72
N VAL A 98 7.54 -29.63 -13.44
CA VAL A 98 7.90 -30.15 -14.77
C VAL A 98 8.38 -31.59 -14.67
N VAL A 99 9.30 -31.89 -13.75
CA VAL A 99 9.82 -33.25 -13.54
C VAL A 99 8.71 -34.23 -13.19
N MET A 100 7.85 -33.90 -12.22
CA MET A 100 6.75 -34.76 -11.81
C MET A 100 5.75 -34.99 -12.95
N GLY A 101 5.38 -33.93 -13.67
CA GLY A 101 4.43 -34.03 -14.78
C GLY A 101 4.97 -34.87 -15.93
N LEU A 102 6.22 -34.68 -16.35
CA LEU A 102 6.82 -35.49 -17.43
C LEU A 102 7.04 -36.95 -17.00
N ARG A 103 7.47 -37.21 -15.76
CA ARG A 103 7.62 -38.58 -15.23
C ARG A 103 6.29 -39.33 -15.14
N ARG A 104 5.18 -38.65 -14.83
CA ARG A 104 3.82 -39.24 -14.86
C ARG A 104 3.41 -39.75 -16.25
N LEU A 105 4.00 -39.20 -17.32
CA LEU A 105 3.81 -39.66 -18.69
C LEU A 105 4.79 -40.78 -19.08
N GLY A 106 5.72 -41.16 -18.20
CA GLY A 106 6.73 -42.19 -18.44
C GLY A 106 7.94 -41.72 -19.26
N MET A 107 8.18 -40.40 -19.33
CA MET A 107 9.36 -39.85 -20.01
C MET A 107 10.64 -40.06 -19.19
N ASP A 108 11.78 -40.17 -19.87
CA ASP A 108 13.11 -40.18 -19.26
C ASP A 108 13.55 -38.75 -18.93
N VAL A 109 13.51 -38.40 -17.65
CA VAL A 109 13.65 -37.01 -17.16
C VAL A 109 14.67 -36.92 -16.04
N ASP A 110 15.73 -36.16 -16.30
CA ASP A 110 16.71 -35.72 -15.31
C ASP A 110 16.47 -34.25 -14.92
N TYR A 111 17.13 -33.79 -13.86
CA TYR A 111 17.11 -32.40 -13.44
C TYR A 111 18.49 -31.91 -13.00
N TYR A 112 18.69 -30.60 -13.04
CA TYR A 112 19.87 -29.91 -12.55
C TYR A 112 19.46 -28.65 -11.78
N ILE A 113 20.04 -28.47 -10.59
CA ILE A 113 19.90 -27.26 -9.76
C ILE A 113 21.32 -26.75 -9.47
N PRO A 114 21.68 -25.52 -9.87
CA PRO A 114 23.03 -25.00 -9.70
C PRO A 114 23.36 -24.72 -8.22
N HIS A 115 24.65 -24.74 -7.89
CA HIS A 115 25.11 -24.34 -6.56
C HIS A 115 25.34 -22.82 -6.50
N ARG A 116 24.60 -22.12 -5.64
CA ARG A 116 24.63 -20.64 -5.57
C ARG A 116 26.00 -20.05 -5.25
N LEU A 117 26.78 -20.69 -4.38
CA LEU A 117 28.07 -20.17 -3.93
C LEU A 117 29.18 -20.42 -4.96
N ASP A 118 29.17 -21.59 -5.61
CA ASP A 118 30.24 -22.00 -6.52
C ASP A 118 29.99 -21.55 -7.95
N GLU A 119 28.74 -21.69 -8.42
CA GLU A 119 28.35 -21.41 -9.79
C GLU A 119 27.60 -20.07 -9.89
N GLY A 120 26.74 -19.77 -8.91
CA GLY A 120 25.89 -18.58 -8.93
C GLY A 120 24.63 -18.75 -9.79
N TYR A 121 23.94 -17.64 -10.05
CA TYR A 121 22.68 -17.62 -10.81
C TYR A 121 22.90 -17.74 -12.33
N GLY A 122 21.94 -18.37 -13.01
CA GLY A 122 21.88 -18.50 -14.45
C GLY A 122 22.37 -19.85 -14.97
N LEU A 123 22.37 -20.01 -16.30
CA LEU A 123 22.89 -21.20 -16.95
C LEU A 123 24.42 -21.19 -16.94
N HIS A 124 25.01 -22.38 -16.79
CA HIS A 124 26.46 -22.57 -16.80
C HIS A 124 26.88 -23.49 -17.94
N ALA A 125 27.79 -23.03 -18.79
CA ALA A 125 28.27 -23.78 -19.96
C ALA A 125 28.77 -25.19 -19.61
N ALA A 126 29.52 -25.33 -18.51
CA ALA A 126 30.04 -26.63 -18.06
C ALA A 126 28.92 -27.61 -17.68
N ALA A 127 27.87 -27.13 -17.02
CA ALA A 127 26.70 -27.92 -16.67
C ALA A 127 25.95 -28.37 -17.95
N LEU A 128 25.73 -27.45 -18.89
CA LEU A 128 25.07 -27.76 -20.17
C LEU A 128 25.84 -28.82 -20.97
N SER A 129 27.16 -28.67 -21.13
CA SER A 129 28.00 -29.69 -21.80
C SER A 129 28.01 -31.03 -21.05
N SER A 130 27.79 -31.04 -19.74
CA SER A 130 27.59 -32.29 -18.99
C SER A 130 26.27 -32.95 -19.36
N LEU A 131 25.17 -32.19 -19.44
CA LEU A 131 23.85 -32.69 -19.82
C LEU A 131 23.82 -33.24 -21.24
N VAL A 132 24.48 -32.56 -22.19
CA VAL A 132 24.67 -33.04 -23.57
C VAL A 132 25.40 -34.38 -23.57
N ARG A 133 26.55 -34.47 -22.87
CA ARG A 133 27.31 -35.74 -22.76
C ARG A 133 26.50 -36.86 -22.08
N GLY A 134 25.58 -36.50 -21.20
CA GLY A 134 24.63 -37.40 -20.56
C GLY A 134 23.47 -37.86 -21.45
N GLY A 135 23.45 -37.45 -22.73
CA GLY A 135 22.47 -37.86 -23.72
C GLY A 135 21.19 -37.02 -23.77
N THR A 136 21.17 -35.85 -23.12
CA THR A 136 20.02 -34.93 -23.15
C THR A 136 19.84 -34.36 -24.56
N SER A 137 18.66 -34.54 -25.15
CA SER A 137 18.30 -33.93 -26.45
C SER A 137 17.42 -32.69 -26.31
N LEU A 138 16.76 -32.52 -25.16
CA LEU A 138 15.91 -31.38 -24.86
C LEU A 138 16.16 -30.88 -23.43
N LEU A 139 16.50 -29.60 -23.31
CA LEU A 139 16.58 -28.86 -22.06
C LEU A 139 15.31 -28.04 -21.86
N ILE A 140 14.76 -28.05 -20.65
CA ILE A 140 13.73 -27.11 -20.20
C ILE A 140 14.31 -26.32 -19.04
N THR A 141 14.46 -25.01 -19.17
CA THR A 141 14.88 -24.16 -18.04
C THR A 141 13.65 -23.66 -17.29
N VAL A 142 13.79 -23.47 -15.97
CA VAL A 142 12.76 -22.94 -15.09
C VAL A 142 13.37 -21.85 -14.24
N ASP A 143 12.73 -20.67 -14.29
CA ASP A 143 13.10 -19.47 -13.54
C ASP A 143 14.50 -18.91 -13.88
N CYS A 144 15.00 -19.28 -15.07
CA CYS A 144 16.25 -18.75 -15.60
C CYS A 144 16.34 -18.92 -17.12
N GLY A 145 17.29 -18.24 -17.73
CA GLY A 145 17.72 -18.49 -19.10
C GLY A 145 17.27 -17.46 -20.15
N THR A 146 16.37 -16.51 -19.82
CA THR A 146 15.91 -15.50 -20.80
C THR A 146 17.07 -14.73 -21.45
N THR A 147 18.12 -14.43 -20.67
CA THR A 147 19.28 -13.64 -21.10
C THR A 147 20.56 -14.45 -21.26
N SER A 148 20.50 -15.79 -21.12
CA SER A 148 21.65 -16.70 -21.24
C SER A 148 21.99 -17.01 -22.70
N VAL A 149 22.33 -15.96 -23.46
CA VAL A 149 22.54 -16.02 -24.92
C VAL A 149 23.67 -16.97 -25.28
N ALA A 150 24.82 -16.88 -24.62
CA ALA A 150 26.01 -17.65 -24.96
C ALA A 150 25.82 -19.13 -24.63
N GLU A 151 25.25 -19.42 -23.47
CA GLU A 151 25.05 -20.77 -22.94
C GLU A 151 24.02 -21.53 -23.76
N VAL A 152 22.89 -20.90 -24.09
CA VAL A 152 21.85 -21.50 -24.96
C VAL A 152 22.38 -21.72 -26.38
N SER A 153 23.13 -20.76 -26.93
CA SER A 153 23.75 -20.92 -28.26
C SER A 153 24.70 -22.11 -28.31
N GLN A 154 25.49 -22.29 -27.25
CA GLN A 154 26.41 -23.41 -27.14
C GLN A 154 25.66 -24.75 -27.08
N ALA A 155 24.65 -24.85 -26.21
CA ALA A 155 23.83 -26.06 -26.09
C ALA A 155 23.19 -26.48 -27.43
N GLN A 156 22.64 -25.51 -28.17
CA GLN A 156 22.07 -25.77 -29.49
C GLN A 156 23.13 -26.18 -30.53
N ALA A 157 24.31 -25.56 -30.51
CA ALA A 157 25.42 -25.96 -31.38
C ALA A 157 25.90 -27.40 -31.10
N GLU A 158 25.76 -27.85 -29.85
CA GLU A 158 26.04 -29.22 -29.42
C GLU A 158 24.87 -30.21 -29.67
N GLY A 159 23.77 -29.74 -30.28
CA GLY A 159 22.64 -30.58 -30.69
C GLY A 159 21.53 -30.77 -29.65
N MET A 160 21.52 -29.97 -28.58
CA MET A 160 20.48 -29.96 -27.55
C MET A 160 19.51 -28.79 -27.78
N ASP A 161 18.23 -29.11 -28.03
CA ASP A 161 17.19 -28.09 -28.10
C ASP A 161 16.92 -27.51 -26.71
N CYS A 162 16.58 -26.22 -26.64
CA CYS A 162 16.29 -25.54 -25.39
C CYS A 162 14.89 -24.90 -25.43
N ILE A 163 14.09 -25.17 -24.41
CA ILE A 163 12.86 -24.43 -24.09
C ILE A 163 13.16 -23.63 -22.82
N VAL A 164 13.09 -22.31 -22.91
CA VAL A 164 13.33 -21.43 -21.77
C VAL A 164 12.00 -21.05 -21.13
N THR A 165 11.82 -21.31 -19.84
CA THR A 165 10.68 -20.80 -19.05
C THR A 165 11.20 -19.92 -17.92
N ASP A 166 10.75 -18.68 -17.90
CA ASP A 166 11.33 -17.64 -17.05
C ASP A 166 10.34 -16.46 -16.93
N HIS A 167 10.58 -15.58 -15.97
CA HIS A 167 9.74 -14.42 -15.69
C HIS A 167 10.55 -13.14 -15.43
N HIS A 168 11.88 -13.23 -15.45
CA HIS A 168 12.78 -12.09 -15.26
C HIS A 168 12.69 -11.07 -16.40
N GLU A 169 13.10 -9.83 -16.14
CA GLU A 169 13.12 -8.77 -17.16
C GLU A 169 14.16 -9.05 -18.25
N ALA A 170 13.75 -8.93 -19.50
CA ALA A 170 14.63 -9.04 -20.67
C ALA A 170 15.26 -7.67 -21.00
N ALA A 171 16.17 -7.20 -20.15
CA ALA A 171 16.87 -5.91 -20.38
C ALA A 171 17.94 -5.96 -21.49
N GLY A 172 18.20 -7.15 -22.06
CA GLY A 172 19.23 -7.38 -23.09
C GLY A 172 18.77 -8.28 -24.22
N ALA A 173 19.72 -8.87 -24.95
CA ALA A 173 19.41 -9.85 -25.98
C ALA A 173 18.75 -11.09 -25.36
N VAL A 174 17.67 -11.54 -25.99
CA VAL A 174 16.96 -12.77 -25.60
C VAL A 174 17.74 -13.98 -26.11
N ALA A 175 17.83 -15.02 -25.29
CA ALA A 175 18.51 -16.26 -25.66
C ALA A 175 17.90 -16.88 -26.94
N PRO A 176 18.72 -17.40 -27.87
CA PRO A 176 18.24 -17.94 -29.14
C PRO A 176 17.67 -19.35 -29.01
N ALA A 177 16.90 -19.61 -27.95
CA ALA A 177 16.29 -20.91 -27.68
C ALA A 177 15.25 -21.29 -28.75
N LEU A 178 14.86 -22.58 -28.80
CA LEU A 178 13.77 -23.03 -29.68
C LEU A 178 12.44 -22.34 -29.33
N ALA A 179 12.22 -22.11 -28.04
CA ALA A 179 11.09 -21.39 -27.49
C ALA A 179 11.51 -20.63 -26.23
N VAL A 180 11.08 -19.37 -26.10
CA VAL A 180 11.25 -18.57 -24.87
C VAL A 180 9.88 -18.17 -24.35
N ILE A 181 9.44 -18.84 -23.28
CA ILE A 181 8.18 -18.59 -22.60
C ILE A 181 8.46 -17.66 -21.43
N ASN A 182 8.28 -16.36 -21.66
CA ASN A 182 8.40 -15.35 -20.61
C ASN A 182 7.34 -14.24 -20.81
N PRO A 183 6.44 -14.02 -19.84
CA PRO A 183 5.35 -13.06 -19.98
C PRO A 183 5.82 -11.60 -19.98
N ARG A 184 7.07 -11.32 -19.57
CA ARG A 184 7.71 -9.99 -19.56
C ARG A 184 8.52 -9.67 -20.82
N LEU A 185 8.52 -10.54 -21.82
CA LEU A 185 9.14 -10.20 -23.10
C LEU A 185 8.47 -8.95 -23.70
N PRO A 186 9.23 -8.02 -24.32
CA PRO A 186 8.66 -6.81 -24.91
C PRO A 186 7.54 -7.06 -25.94
N ALA A 187 7.57 -8.21 -26.62
CA ALA A 187 6.56 -8.62 -27.60
C ALA A 187 5.44 -9.49 -27.01
N SER A 188 5.48 -9.81 -25.71
CA SER A 188 4.46 -10.60 -25.04
C SER A 188 3.11 -9.88 -25.07
N ARG A 189 2.06 -10.64 -25.37
CA ARG A 189 0.66 -10.18 -25.30
C ARG A 189 -0.11 -10.87 -24.18
N TYR A 190 0.59 -11.63 -23.34
CA TYR A 190 -0.02 -12.34 -22.23
C TYR A 190 -0.65 -11.32 -21.26
N PRO A 191 -1.90 -11.49 -20.81
CA PRO A 191 -2.60 -10.43 -20.08
C PRO A 191 -1.96 -10.08 -18.72
N TRP A 192 -1.23 -11.02 -18.11
CA TRP A 192 -0.61 -10.86 -16.79
C TRP A 192 0.90 -11.06 -16.81
N SER A 193 1.68 -9.97 -16.82
CA SER A 193 3.15 -10.01 -16.93
C SER A 193 3.88 -10.43 -15.65
N HIS A 194 3.18 -10.59 -14.52
CA HIS A 194 3.78 -10.80 -13.21
C HIS A 194 3.72 -12.25 -12.70
N LEU A 195 3.49 -13.25 -13.55
CA LEU A 195 3.65 -14.66 -13.14
C LEU A 195 5.04 -14.88 -12.53
N SER A 196 5.13 -15.76 -11.53
CA SER A 196 6.41 -16.29 -11.05
C SER A 196 6.95 -17.36 -12.01
N GLY A 197 8.23 -17.73 -11.89
CA GLY A 197 8.84 -18.83 -12.63
C GLY A 197 8.08 -20.14 -12.50
N VAL A 198 7.67 -20.52 -11.27
CA VAL A 198 6.80 -21.70 -11.03
C VAL A 198 5.46 -21.58 -11.76
N GLY A 199 4.90 -20.37 -11.84
CA GLY A 199 3.65 -20.10 -12.56
C GLY A 199 3.78 -20.33 -14.07
N VAL A 200 4.88 -19.88 -14.67
CA VAL A 200 5.18 -20.10 -16.09
C VAL A 200 5.42 -21.59 -16.37
N ALA A 201 6.18 -22.28 -15.52
CA ALA A 201 6.41 -23.72 -15.63
C ALA A 201 5.12 -24.53 -15.51
N TYR A 202 4.24 -24.16 -14.56
CA TYR A 202 2.91 -24.76 -14.41
C TYR A 202 2.06 -24.58 -15.67
N LYS A 203 2.05 -23.38 -16.26
CA LYS A 203 1.32 -23.10 -17.51
C LYS A 203 1.83 -23.92 -18.69
N LEU A 204 3.14 -24.10 -18.82
CA LEU A 204 3.73 -25.00 -19.83
C LEU A 204 3.19 -26.42 -19.68
N MET A 205 3.18 -26.96 -18.46
CA MET A 205 2.68 -28.30 -18.20
C MET A 205 1.17 -28.44 -18.37
N CYS A 206 0.40 -27.38 -18.09
CA CYS A 206 -1.03 -27.32 -18.42
C CYS A 206 -1.26 -27.43 -19.93
N ALA A 207 -0.60 -26.59 -20.74
CA ALA A 207 -0.73 -26.63 -22.19
C ALA A 207 -0.27 -27.97 -22.78
N PHE A 208 0.82 -28.54 -22.26
CA PHE A 208 1.29 -29.85 -22.69
C PHE A 208 0.28 -30.95 -22.35
N GLY A 209 -0.26 -30.96 -21.13
CA GLY A 209 -1.32 -31.89 -20.71
C GLY A 209 -2.59 -31.76 -21.54
N GLU A 210 -3.07 -30.53 -21.78
CA GLU A 210 -4.21 -30.25 -22.67
C GLU A 210 -4.00 -30.84 -24.07
N SER A 211 -2.80 -30.67 -24.64
CA SER A 211 -2.45 -31.18 -25.96
C SER A 211 -2.50 -32.71 -26.08
N LEU A 212 -2.43 -33.41 -24.94
CA LEU A 212 -2.50 -34.88 -24.83
C LEU A 212 -3.86 -35.37 -24.33
N GLY A 213 -4.84 -34.47 -24.11
CA GLY A 213 -6.13 -34.83 -23.49
C GLY A 213 -6.02 -35.17 -21.99
N ARG A 214 -4.97 -34.71 -21.32
CA ARG A 214 -4.64 -34.92 -19.90
C ARG A 214 -4.60 -33.59 -19.15
N ALA A 215 -5.73 -32.88 -19.12
CA ALA A 215 -5.85 -31.60 -18.41
C ALA A 215 -5.60 -31.72 -16.89
N ASP A 216 -5.68 -32.93 -16.34
CA ASP A 216 -5.39 -33.26 -14.94
C ASP A 216 -3.89 -33.43 -14.63
N LEU A 217 -3.00 -33.40 -15.63
CA LEU A 217 -1.61 -33.83 -15.53
C LEU A 217 -0.85 -33.24 -14.33
N VAL A 218 -1.08 -31.96 -14.03
CA VAL A 218 -0.42 -31.22 -12.94
C VAL A 218 -1.40 -30.49 -12.01
N ALA A 219 -2.72 -30.71 -12.16
CA ALA A 219 -3.74 -29.99 -11.41
C ALA A 219 -3.63 -30.20 -9.87
N ASP A 220 -3.07 -31.32 -9.46
CA ASP A 220 -2.80 -31.67 -8.07
C ASP A 220 -1.40 -31.23 -7.59
N LEU A 221 -0.76 -30.28 -8.29
CA LEU A 221 0.52 -29.67 -7.91
C LEU A 221 0.40 -28.16 -7.62
N GLU A 222 -0.82 -27.62 -7.54
CA GLU A 222 -1.06 -26.20 -7.28
C GLU A 222 -0.48 -25.71 -5.93
N ASP A 223 -0.26 -26.60 -4.96
CA ASP A 223 0.43 -26.28 -3.70
C ASP A 223 1.91 -25.94 -3.91
N LEU A 224 2.59 -26.57 -4.87
CA LEU A 224 3.94 -26.17 -5.30
C LEU A 224 3.92 -24.79 -5.97
N VAL A 225 2.91 -24.52 -6.81
CA VAL A 225 2.73 -23.21 -7.46
C VAL A 225 2.55 -22.12 -6.42
N ALA A 226 1.63 -22.31 -5.47
CA ALA A 226 1.44 -21.34 -4.40
C ALA A 226 2.72 -21.13 -3.58
N PHE A 227 3.45 -22.20 -3.28
CA PHE A 227 4.69 -22.11 -2.52
C PHE A 227 5.75 -21.26 -3.22
N GLY A 228 6.05 -21.55 -4.50
CA GLY A 228 7.03 -20.80 -5.29
C GLY A 228 6.61 -19.35 -5.49
N THR A 229 5.36 -19.10 -5.90
CA THR A 229 4.83 -17.75 -6.10
C THR A 229 4.88 -16.89 -4.82
N ILE A 230 4.58 -17.46 -3.65
CA ILE A 230 4.71 -16.73 -2.38
C ILE A 230 6.18 -16.48 -2.04
N ALA A 231 7.06 -17.46 -2.27
CA ALA A 231 8.48 -17.35 -1.95
C ALA A 231 9.23 -16.33 -2.82
N ASP A 232 8.79 -16.16 -4.07
CA ASP A 232 9.31 -15.20 -5.05
C ASP A 232 8.82 -13.75 -4.80
N VAL A 233 7.84 -13.57 -3.90
CA VAL A 233 7.34 -12.25 -3.50
C VAL A 233 6.78 -11.43 -4.69
N VAL A 234 6.27 -12.11 -5.73
CA VAL A 234 5.55 -11.46 -6.82
C VAL A 234 4.17 -10.94 -6.39
N PRO A 235 3.60 -9.95 -7.10
CA PRO A 235 2.26 -9.44 -6.80
C PRO A 235 1.20 -10.55 -6.77
N LEU A 236 0.48 -10.66 -5.65
CA LEU A 236 -0.69 -11.51 -5.45
C LEU A 236 -1.96 -10.83 -5.96
N GLN A 237 -1.95 -10.58 -7.26
CA GLN A 237 -3.07 -10.03 -8.03
C GLN A 237 -3.33 -10.94 -9.22
N ASP A 238 -4.51 -10.81 -9.82
CA ASP A 238 -4.90 -11.59 -11.00
C ASP A 238 -4.67 -13.11 -10.81
N GLU A 239 -4.12 -13.80 -11.81
CA GLU A 239 -3.85 -15.24 -11.78
C GLU A 239 -2.96 -15.70 -10.63
N ASN A 240 -1.96 -14.92 -10.22
CA ASN A 240 -1.12 -15.28 -9.06
C ASN A 240 -1.97 -15.41 -7.81
N ARG A 241 -2.94 -14.51 -7.62
CA ARG A 241 -3.85 -14.58 -6.48
C ARG A 241 -4.71 -15.84 -6.52
N LEU A 242 -5.23 -16.21 -7.68
CA LEU A 242 -6.03 -17.41 -7.88
C LEU A 242 -5.23 -18.69 -7.63
N LEU A 243 -4.03 -18.80 -8.24
CA LEU A 243 -3.13 -19.94 -8.07
C LEU A 243 -2.70 -20.09 -6.61
N VAL A 244 -2.33 -18.99 -5.95
CA VAL A 244 -1.97 -19.01 -4.54
C VAL A 244 -3.15 -19.41 -3.65
N HIS A 245 -4.36 -18.92 -3.94
CA HIS A 245 -5.56 -19.30 -3.18
C HIS A 245 -5.86 -20.80 -3.28
N ARG A 246 -5.88 -21.36 -4.51
CA ARG A 246 -6.11 -22.79 -4.73
C ARG A 246 -5.00 -23.65 -4.14
N GLY A 247 -3.74 -23.26 -4.35
CA GLY A 247 -2.59 -23.97 -3.82
C GLY A 247 -2.48 -23.92 -2.30
N LEU A 248 -2.82 -22.80 -1.64
CA LEU A 248 -2.90 -22.75 -0.17
C LEU A 248 -4.01 -23.64 0.38
N LYS A 249 -5.17 -23.70 -0.28
CA LYS A 249 -6.23 -24.64 0.08
C LYS A 249 -5.71 -26.07 0.03
N ARG A 250 -5.02 -26.43 -1.05
CA ARG A 250 -4.41 -27.76 -1.21
C ARG A 250 -3.32 -28.03 -0.17
N LEU A 251 -2.41 -27.07 0.07
CA LEU A 251 -1.34 -27.17 1.06
C LEU A 251 -1.88 -27.46 2.47
N ASN A 252 -3.07 -26.95 2.78
CA ASN A 252 -3.74 -27.18 4.06
C ASN A 252 -4.52 -28.50 4.15
N THR A 253 -4.94 -29.09 3.02
CA THR A 253 -5.81 -30.28 3.02
C THR A 253 -5.13 -31.56 2.56
N SER A 254 -4.33 -31.49 1.50
CA SER A 254 -3.68 -32.64 0.87
C SER A 254 -2.42 -32.20 0.10
N PRO A 255 -1.39 -31.68 0.79
CA PRO A 255 -0.13 -31.28 0.18
C PRO A 255 0.65 -32.45 -0.42
N VAL A 256 1.55 -32.16 -1.37
CA VAL A 256 2.59 -33.10 -1.78
C VAL A 256 3.49 -33.48 -0.59
N PRO A 257 4.05 -34.70 -0.55
CA PRO A 257 4.78 -35.19 0.63
C PRO A 257 5.95 -34.29 1.06
N GLY A 258 6.68 -33.73 0.10
CA GLY A 258 7.77 -32.79 0.37
C GLY A 258 7.32 -31.55 1.14
N LEU A 259 6.25 -30.88 0.70
CA LEU A 259 5.71 -29.70 1.38
C LEU A 259 5.05 -30.06 2.72
N ALA A 260 4.43 -31.23 2.82
CA ALA A 260 3.88 -31.74 4.08
C ALA A 260 4.97 -31.95 5.14
N ALA A 261 6.09 -32.58 4.76
CA ALA A 261 7.26 -32.75 5.60
C ALA A 261 7.88 -31.39 5.99
N LEU A 262 8.00 -30.47 5.04
CA LEU A 262 8.50 -29.12 5.30
C LEU A 262 7.60 -28.34 6.27
N ALA A 263 6.27 -28.46 6.14
CA ALA A 263 5.31 -27.85 7.06
C ALA A 263 5.46 -28.41 8.48
N ALA A 264 5.63 -29.73 8.61
CA ALA A 264 5.82 -30.40 9.90
C ALA A 264 7.08 -29.92 10.63
N VAL A 265 8.24 -29.89 9.98
CA VAL A 265 9.48 -29.38 10.59
C VAL A 265 9.43 -27.87 10.84
N SER A 266 8.63 -27.14 10.05
CA SER A 266 8.37 -25.71 10.25
C SER A 266 7.42 -25.41 11.41
N GLN A 267 6.80 -26.44 12.01
CA GLN A 267 5.74 -26.34 13.02
C GLN A 267 4.55 -25.52 12.52
N CYS A 268 4.19 -25.71 11.25
CA CYS A 268 3.02 -25.13 10.63
C CYS A 268 1.90 -26.19 10.64
N ALA A 269 0.82 -25.93 11.38
CA ALA A 269 -0.30 -26.86 11.47
C ALA A 269 -1.13 -26.85 10.17
N PRO A 270 -1.45 -28.01 9.59
CA PRO A 270 -2.41 -28.11 8.50
C PRO A 270 -3.75 -27.45 8.87
N GLY A 271 -4.39 -26.80 7.92
CA GLY A 271 -5.61 -26.00 8.13
C GLY A 271 -5.35 -24.55 8.55
N MET A 272 -4.14 -24.21 9.00
CA MET A 272 -3.77 -22.86 9.49
C MET A 272 -2.63 -22.22 8.69
N ILE A 273 -2.20 -22.85 7.58
CA ILE A 273 -1.11 -22.35 6.76
C ILE A 273 -1.64 -21.21 5.87
N GLU A 274 -0.96 -20.07 5.95
CA GLU A 274 -1.28 -18.85 5.19
C GLU A 274 -0.02 -18.38 4.47
N THR A 275 -0.13 -17.34 3.64
CA THR A 275 1.01 -16.73 2.94
C THR A 275 2.15 -16.37 3.90
N TYR A 276 1.85 -15.88 5.10
CA TYR A 276 2.85 -15.60 6.13
C TYR A 276 3.66 -16.84 6.53
N HIS A 277 3.00 -17.98 6.74
CA HIS A 277 3.65 -19.23 7.13
C HIS A 277 4.59 -19.73 6.02
N VAL A 278 4.15 -19.65 4.77
CA VAL A 278 4.97 -20.01 3.61
C VAL A 278 6.18 -19.07 3.51
N ALA A 279 5.96 -17.75 3.44
CA ALA A 279 7.01 -16.77 3.21
C ALA A 279 8.06 -16.71 4.33
N PHE A 280 7.65 -16.84 5.60
CA PHE A 280 8.54 -16.57 6.75
C PHE A 280 8.96 -17.82 7.53
N ARG A 281 8.30 -18.97 7.35
CA ARG A 281 8.65 -20.21 8.06
C ARG A 281 9.10 -21.30 7.11
N MET A 282 8.34 -21.57 6.05
CA MET A 282 8.63 -22.72 5.19
C MET A 282 9.66 -22.40 4.09
N ALA A 283 9.42 -21.38 3.26
CA ALA A 283 10.32 -20.99 2.16
C ALA A 283 11.77 -20.69 2.60
N PRO A 284 12.03 -20.05 3.76
CA PRO A 284 13.40 -19.84 4.23
C PRO A 284 14.20 -21.13 4.45
N ARG A 285 13.53 -22.25 4.77
CA ARG A 285 14.18 -23.55 4.94
C ARG A 285 14.61 -24.15 3.60
N LEU A 286 13.74 -24.04 2.58
CA LEU A 286 14.10 -24.46 1.22
C LEU A 286 15.27 -23.63 0.69
N ASN A 287 15.23 -22.31 0.92
CA ASN A 287 16.26 -21.36 0.49
C ASN A 287 17.56 -21.40 1.32
N ALA A 288 17.57 -22.08 2.48
CA ALA A 288 18.74 -22.12 3.35
C ALA A 288 19.86 -22.98 2.77
N ILE A 289 19.53 -24.09 2.12
CA ILE A 289 20.53 -24.99 1.55
C ILE A 289 21.26 -24.33 0.39
N GLY A 290 20.58 -23.61 -0.51
CA GLY A 290 21.25 -22.79 -1.53
C GLY A 290 22.18 -21.70 -0.96
N ARG A 291 22.27 -21.51 0.36
CA ARG A 291 23.22 -20.58 1.00
C ARG A 291 24.26 -21.27 1.88
N MET A 292 24.09 -22.54 2.22
CA MET A 292 24.87 -23.25 3.25
C MET A 292 25.30 -24.68 2.86
N ALA A 293 24.68 -25.32 1.86
CA ALA A 293 24.86 -26.75 1.53
C ALA A 293 24.42 -27.12 0.09
N ASP A 294 24.51 -28.41 -0.27
CA ASP A 294 24.15 -28.96 -1.58
C ASP A 294 22.66 -28.77 -1.94
N ALA A 295 22.38 -27.95 -2.96
CA ALA A 295 21.05 -27.58 -3.43
C ALA A 295 20.15 -28.76 -3.86
N SER A 296 20.74 -29.92 -4.17
CA SER A 296 20.00 -31.13 -4.57
C SER A 296 18.98 -31.60 -3.53
N VAL A 297 19.23 -31.37 -2.23
CA VAL A 297 18.39 -31.84 -1.12
C VAL A 297 16.98 -31.25 -1.17
N GLY A 298 16.84 -29.99 -1.57
CA GLY A 298 15.54 -29.34 -1.67
C GLY A 298 14.69 -29.98 -2.77
N MET A 299 15.27 -30.19 -3.94
CA MET A 299 14.62 -30.85 -5.06
C MET A 299 14.28 -32.32 -4.75
N GLU A 300 15.20 -33.06 -4.13
CA GLU A 300 14.93 -34.44 -3.68
C GLU A 300 13.75 -34.50 -2.71
N MET A 301 13.64 -33.54 -1.78
CA MET A 301 12.51 -33.46 -0.85
C MET A 301 11.19 -33.19 -1.58
N LEU A 302 11.18 -32.25 -2.53
CA LEU A 302 9.99 -31.92 -3.30
C LEU A 302 9.50 -33.10 -4.16
N LEU A 303 10.43 -33.91 -4.68
CA LEU A 303 10.16 -35.09 -5.51
C LEU A 303 9.89 -36.37 -4.72
N ALA A 304 10.03 -36.35 -3.39
CA ALA A 304 9.88 -37.53 -2.56
C ALA A 304 8.46 -38.13 -2.67
N PRO A 305 8.33 -39.46 -2.85
CA PRO A 305 7.05 -40.11 -3.09
C PRO A 305 6.14 -40.18 -1.85
N ASP A 306 6.71 -40.05 -0.65
CA ASP A 306 6.01 -40.23 0.62
C ASP A 306 6.68 -39.44 1.76
N MET A 307 6.00 -39.40 2.91
CA MET A 307 6.47 -38.71 4.10
C MET A 307 7.74 -39.33 4.69
N ASP A 308 7.91 -40.64 4.60
CA ASP A 308 9.04 -41.36 5.20
C ASP A 308 10.36 -41.00 4.50
N SER A 309 10.32 -40.82 3.18
CA SER A 309 11.44 -40.34 2.38
C SER A 309 11.61 -38.82 2.44
N ALA A 310 10.52 -38.04 2.51
CA ALA A 310 10.57 -36.58 2.55
C ALA A 310 11.08 -36.02 3.90
N LEU A 311 10.67 -36.61 5.03
CA LEU A 311 10.92 -36.05 6.37
C LEU A 311 12.42 -35.94 6.72
N PRO A 312 13.28 -36.94 6.46
CA PRO A 312 14.71 -36.81 6.69
C PRO A 312 15.35 -35.65 5.91
N LEU A 313 14.90 -35.41 4.67
CA LEU A 313 15.38 -34.30 3.83
C LEU A 313 14.90 -32.95 4.37
N ALA A 314 13.63 -32.87 4.78
CA ALA A 314 13.08 -31.68 5.45
C ALA A 314 13.82 -31.35 6.76
N MET A 315 14.23 -32.35 7.53
CA MET A 315 15.05 -32.16 8.74
C MET A 315 16.46 -31.63 8.43
N ARG A 316 17.04 -32.01 7.28
CA ARG A 316 18.32 -31.43 6.81
C ARG A 316 18.16 -29.96 6.43
N LEU A 317 17.10 -29.61 5.70
CA LEU A 317 16.77 -28.22 5.36
C LEU A 317 16.55 -27.37 6.63
N ASP A 318 15.84 -27.92 7.61
CA ASP A 318 15.58 -27.25 8.89
C ASP A 318 16.85 -27.03 9.71
N ARG A 319 17.81 -27.98 9.67
CA ARG A 319 19.14 -27.80 10.27
C ARG A 319 19.93 -26.69 9.58
N ALA A 320 20.03 -26.73 8.26
CA ALA A 320 20.74 -25.70 7.49
C ALA A 320 20.13 -24.30 7.73
N ASN A 321 18.81 -24.19 7.87
CA ASN A 321 18.17 -22.93 8.21
C ASN A 321 18.50 -22.44 9.63
N ARG A 322 18.62 -23.34 10.63
CA ARG A 322 19.07 -22.93 11.97
C ARG A 322 20.49 -22.39 11.94
N GLU A 323 21.41 -23.11 11.29
CA GLU A 323 22.81 -22.67 11.14
C GLU A 323 22.89 -21.30 10.44
N ARG A 324 22.10 -21.11 9.38
CA ARG A 324 21.96 -19.82 8.69
C ARG A 324 21.40 -18.71 9.60
N GLN A 325 20.42 -19.01 10.46
CA GLN A 325 19.82 -18.04 11.40
C GLN A 325 20.81 -17.63 12.50
N GLU A 326 21.58 -18.59 13.03
CA GLU A 326 22.62 -18.33 14.03
C GLU A 326 23.71 -17.41 13.46
N GLU A 327 24.17 -17.69 12.24
CA GLU A 327 25.15 -16.86 11.56
C GLU A 327 24.59 -15.48 11.18
N GLU A 328 23.33 -15.41 10.71
CA GLU A 328 22.64 -14.14 10.45
C GLU A 328 22.54 -13.28 11.72
N GLU A 329 22.20 -13.86 12.87
CA GLU A 329 22.09 -13.15 14.14
C GLU A 329 23.43 -12.63 14.63
N ARG A 330 24.49 -13.45 14.51
CA ARG A 330 25.87 -13.04 14.82
C ARG A 330 26.28 -11.82 14.00
N VAL A 331 26.20 -11.93 12.67
CA VAL A 331 26.58 -10.86 11.74
C VAL A 331 25.72 -9.61 11.93
N LEU A 332 24.41 -9.76 12.17
CA LEU A 332 23.52 -8.63 12.42
C LEU A 332 23.89 -7.85 13.68
N ASN A 333 24.27 -8.53 14.77
CA ASN A 333 24.65 -7.88 16.03
C ASN A 333 25.97 -7.09 15.88
N GLU A 334 26.94 -7.65 15.16
CA GLU A 334 28.20 -6.96 14.83
C GLU A 334 27.94 -5.76 13.91
N ALA A 335 27.20 -5.97 12.82
CA ALA A 335 26.87 -4.91 11.86
C ALA A 335 26.03 -3.79 12.48
N ARG A 336 25.13 -4.11 13.43
CA ARG A 336 24.35 -3.10 14.17
C ARG A 336 25.24 -2.16 14.97
N SER A 337 26.25 -2.71 15.65
CA SER A 337 27.18 -1.91 16.46
C SER A 337 27.95 -0.91 15.60
N ILE A 338 28.30 -1.29 14.37
CA ILE A 338 28.92 -0.39 13.38
C ILE A 338 27.89 0.64 12.88
N ALA A 339 26.70 0.20 12.51
CA ALA A 339 25.64 1.06 11.98
C ALA A 339 25.22 2.17 12.96
N GLU A 340 25.22 1.90 14.27
CA GLU A 340 24.88 2.89 15.31
C GLU A 340 25.93 3.99 15.45
N ALA A 341 27.17 3.74 15.02
CA ALA A 341 28.24 4.74 14.99
C ALA A 341 28.25 5.59 13.71
N LEU A 342 27.44 5.23 12.69
CA LEU A 342 27.38 5.90 11.40
C LEU A 342 26.14 6.79 11.28
N ASP A 343 26.35 8.06 10.92
CA ASP A 343 25.28 9.01 10.60
C ASP A 343 25.07 9.19 9.08
N ASN A 344 25.76 8.37 8.28
CA ASN A 344 25.72 8.45 6.82
C ASN A 344 24.30 8.18 6.27
N PRO A 345 23.91 8.85 5.17
CA PRO A 345 22.70 8.53 4.38
C PRO A 345 22.68 7.08 3.89
N VAL A 346 23.82 6.56 3.43
CA VAL A 346 24.00 5.15 3.06
C VAL A 346 24.86 4.46 4.10
N LEU A 347 24.44 3.30 4.59
CA LEU A 347 25.22 2.50 5.51
C LEU A 347 26.14 1.55 4.74
N VAL A 348 27.45 1.82 4.66
CA VAL A 348 28.42 0.85 4.12
C VAL A 348 29.15 0.20 5.28
N ILE A 349 28.86 -1.09 5.52
CA ILE A 349 29.32 -1.83 6.68
C ILE A 349 30.15 -3.02 6.19
N ALA A 350 31.41 -3.10 6.63
CA ALA A 350 32.30 -4.20 6.33
C ALA A 350 32.76 -4.90 7.62
N GLY A 351 32.74 -6.22 7.62
CA GLY A 351 33.26 -7.05 8.70
C GLY A 351 34.18 -8.16 8.20
N GLU A 352 34.83 -8.84 9.15
CA GLU A 352 35.73 -9.97 8.87
C GLU A 352 35.00 -11.30 9.12
N ASP A 353 35.31 -12.31 8.31
CA ASP A 353 34.77 -13.67 8.44
C ASP A 353 33.23 -13.72 8.48
N TRP A 354 32.55 -12.83 7.74
CA TRP A 354 31.09 -12.88 7.60
C TRP A 354 30.69 -13.77 6.42
N HIS A 355 29.77 -14.71 6.66
CA HIS A 355 29.34 -15.64 5.62
C HIS A 355 28.62 -14.91 4.46
N PRO A 356 29.06 -15.03 3.19
CA PRO A 356 28.46 -14.33 2.04
C PRO A 356 26.95 -14.61 1.88
N GLY A 357 26.53 -15.83 2.21
CA GLY A 357 25.15 -16.28 2.18
C GLY A 357 24.17 -15.50 3.08
N VAL A 358 24.63 -14.76 4.11
CA VAL A 358 23.74 -14.00 5.03
C VAL A 358 23.76 -12.49 4.81
N LEU A 359 24.76 -11.94 4.11
CA LEU A 359 24.99 -10.49 4.00
C LEU A 359 23.76 -9.74 3.46
N GLY A 360 23.13 -10.26 2.42
CA GLY A 360 21.93 -9.64 1.83
C GLY A 360 20.72 -9.62 2.76
N ILE A 361 20.61 -10.58 3.68
CA ILE A 361 19.51 -10.65 4.65
C ILE A 361 19.76 -9.64 5.78
N VAL A 362 21.01 -9.56 6.25
CA VAL A 362 21.44 -8.56 7.23
C VAL A 362 21.24 -7.15 6.67
N ALA A 363 21.62 -6.89 5.41
CA ALA A 363 21.37 -5.62 4.74
C ALA A 363 19.89 -5.24 4.75
N SER A 364 18.98 -6.18 4.41
CA SER A 364 17.53 -5.93 4.46
C SER A 364 17.03 -5.59 5.87
N ARG A 365 17.51 -6.28 6.91
CA ARG A 365 17.12 -5.99 8.30
C ARG A 365 17.59 -4.60 8.76
N LEU A 366 18.79 -4.19 8.34
CA LEU A 366 19.33 -2.86 8.64
C LEU A 366 18.56 -1.77 7.91
N VAL A 367 18.18 -2.00 6.64
CA VAL A 367 17.27 -1.11 5.89
C VAL A 367 15.93 -0.95 6.63
N GLU A 368 15.31 -2.04 7.10
CA GLU A 368 14.06 -1.98 7.87
C GLU A 368 14.21 -1.18 9.18
N GLN A 369 15.33 -1.38 9.89
CA GLN A 369 15.58 -0.78 11.18
C GLN A 369 15.90 0.73 11.08
N TYR A 370 16.70 1.11 10.07
CA TYR A 370 17.26 2.46 9.95
C TYR A 370 16.61 3.31 8.86
N GLY A 371 15.87 2.73 7.92
CA GLY A 371 15.26 3.46 6.80
C GLY A 371 16.28 4.06 5.83
N ARG A 372 17.48 3.47 5.73
CA ARG A 372 18.63 3.93 4.94
C ARG A 372 19.08 2.82 3.99
N PRO A 373 19.47 3.12 2.72
CA PRO A 373 20.17 2.15 1.88
C PRO A 373 21.36 1.56 2.64
N THR A 374 21.56 0.25 2.55
CA THR A 374 22.60 -0.44 3.33
C THR A 374 23.35 -1.46 2.49
N LEU A 375 24.68 -1.40 2.53
CA LEU A 375 25.62 -2.37 1.99
C LEU A 375 26.25 -3.12 3.17
N VAL A 376 26.22 -4.45 3.11
CA VAL A 376 26.90 -5.31 4.08
C VAL A 376 27.92 -6.15 3.32
N LEU A 377 29.18 -5.99 3.71
CA LEU A 377 30.36 -6.51 3.02
C LEU A 377 31.17 -7.40 3.97
N THR A 378 31.78 -8.44 3.41
CA THR A 378 32.76 -9.29 4.09
C THR A 378 34.13 -9.10 3.45
N ARG A 379 35.18 -9.13 4.27
CA ARG A 379 36.56 -8.97 3.81
C ARG A 379 37.23 -10.32 3.62
N GLU A 380 37.83 -10.51 2.45
CA GLU A 380 38.67 -11.67 2.12
C GLU A 380 40.02 -11.17 1.58
N GLY A 381 41.01 -11.07 2.48
CA GLY A 381 42.32 -10.51 2.16
C GLY A 381 42.28 -9.01 1.84
N ASP A 382 42.65 -8.66 0.61
CA ASP A 382 42.67 -7.28 0.09
C ASP A 382 41.41 -6.90 -0.70
N GLU A 383 40.47 -7.84 -0.87
CA GLU A 383 39.17 -7.61 -1.49
C GLU A 383 38.04 -7.67 -0.46
N VAL A 384 36.98 -6.93 -0.71
CA VAL A 384 35.71 -7.01 0.01
C VAL A 384 34.60 -7.32 -0.98
N THR A 385 33.71 -8.23 -0.60
CA THR A 385 32.56 -8.63 -1.39
C THR A 385 31.30 -8.53 -0.55
N GLY A 386 30.15 -8.29 -1.17
CA GLY A 386 28.91 -8.32 -0.42
C GLY A 386 27.68 -7.87 -1.16
N SER A 387 26.68 -7.47 -0.40
CA SER A 387 25.34 -7.20 -0.91
C SER A 387 24.76 -5.90 -0.38
N GLY A 388 24.12 -5.15 -1.28
CA GLY A 388 23.38 -3.94 -0.99
C GLY A 388 21.87 -4.13 -1.05
N ARG A 389 21.15 -3.39 -0.21
CA ARG A 389 19.69 -3.26 -0.21
C ARG A 389 19.30 -1.80 -0.16
N SER A 390 18.27 -1.44 -0.91
CA SER A 390 17.85 -0.05 -1.09
C SER A 390 16.57 0.30 -0.35
N VAL A 391 16.22 1.58 -0.40
CA VAL A 391 14.92 2.14 0.00
C VAL A 391 14.21 2.77 -1.20
N SER A 392 12.90 2.98 -1.08
CA SER A 392 12.13 3.68 -2.11
C SER A 392 12.74 5.07 -2.40
N GLY A 393 12.96 5.36 -3.68
CA GLY A 393 13.58 6.60 -4.13
C GLY A 393 15.11 6.54 -4.25
N PHE A 394 15.75 5.41 -3.93
CA PHE A 394 17.18 5.20 -4.17
C PHE A 394 17.40 3.99 -5.08
N HIS A 395 18.01 4.19 -6.25
CA HIS A 395 18.37 3.13 -7.20
C HIS A 395 19.82 2.69 -6.95
N ILE A 396 20.01 1.64 -6.16
CA ILE A 396 21.34 1.24 -5.68
C ILE A 396 22.29 0.82 -6.82
N THR A 397 21.80 0.14 -7.86
CA THR A 397 22.67 -0.25 -8.99
C THR A 397 23.14 0.94 -9.82
N GLU A 398 22.32 1.98 -9.99
CA GLU A 398 22.73 3.23 -10.66
C GLU A 398 23.78 3.95 -9.81
N ALA A 399 23.60 3.96 -8.49
CA ALA A 399 24.58 4.53 -7.56
C ALA A 399 25.94 3.82 -7.63
N LEU A 400 25.93 2.49 -7.73
CA LEU A 400 27.15 1.70 -7.94
C LEU A 400 27.74 1.95 -9.33
N ALA A 401 26.91 2.08 -10.37
CA ALA A 401 27.36 2.37 -11.72
C ALA A 401 28.07 3.73 -11.83
N ALA A 402 27.57 4.75 -11.11
CA ALA A 402 28.24 6.05 -10.99
C ALA A 402 29.63 5.93 -10.34
N ASN A 403 29.82 4.94 -9.47
CA ASN A 403 31.06 4.66 -8.74
C ASN A 403 31.83 3.45 -9.32
N LYS A 404 31.56 3.02 -10.55
CA LYS A 404 32.11 1.78 -11.15
C LYS A 404 33.63 1.70 -11.18
N HIS A 405 34.32 2.84 -11.16
CA HIS A 405 35.79 2.90 -11.18
C HIS A 405 36.43 2.41 -9.87
N LEU A 406 35.65 2.32 -8.79
CA LEU A 406 36.06 1.80 -7.49
C LEU A 406 35.81 0.29 -7.33
N LEU A 407 35.00 -0.30 -8.21
CA LEU A 407 34.46 -1.66 -8.09
C LEU A 407 35.18 -2.62 -9.03
N THR A 408 35.50 -3.83 -8.56
CA THR A 408 36.02 -4.92 -9.40
C THR A 408 34.87 -5.62 -10.13
N ARG A 409 33.73 -5.79 -9.46
CA ARG A 409 32.49 -6.35 -10.02
C ARG A 409 31.28 -5.70 -9.35
N TYR A 410 30.20 -5.49 -10.09
CA TYR A 410 28.90 -5.14 -9.52
C TYR A 410 27.75 -5.55 -10.45
N GLY A 411 26.55 -5.68 -9.90
CA GLY A 411 25.32 -5.96 -10.65
C GLY A 411 24.10 -6.07 -9.75
N GLY A 412 22.90 -6.04 -10.34
CA GLY A 412 21.63 -6.18 -9.62
C GLY A 412 20.55 -5.25 -10.16
N HIS A 413 19.54 -4.98 -9.34
CA HIS A 413 18.36 -4.16 -9.68
C HIS A 413 18.23 -2.95 -8.75
N ALA A 414 17.24 -2.08 -8.99
CA ALA A 414 17.01 -0.86 -8.22
C ALA A 414 17.05 -1.03 -6.69
N MET A 415 16.53 -2.15 -6.18
CA MET A 415 16.39 -2.41 -4.75
C MET A 415 17.45 -3.34 -4.13
N ALA A 416 18.28 -3.99 -4.94
CA ALA A 416 19.27 -4.95 -4.47
C ALA A 416 20.44 -5.08 -5.44
N ALA A 417 21.67 -5.11 -4.91
CA ALA A 417 22.86 -5.31 -5.70
C ALA A 417 23.89 -6.22 -5.02
N GLY A 418 24.74 -6.85 -5.82
CA GLY A 418 25.98 -7.51 -5.39
C GLY A 418 27.19 -6.73 -5.89
N MET A 419 28.28 -6.72 -5.13
CA MET A 419 29.50 -6.01 -5.50
C MET A 419 30.76 -6.62 -4.90
N ALA A 420 31.89 -6.28 -5.52
CA ALA A 420 33.24 -6.54 -5.05
C ALA A 420 34.13 -5.30 -5.31
N LEU A 421 35.08 -5.03 -4.41
CA LEU A 421 36.03 -3.92 -4.50
C LEU A 421 37.28 -4.17 -3.66
N ALA A 422 38.36 -3.46 -3.96
CA ALA A 422 39.54 -3.44 -3.10
C ALA A 422 39.24 -2.75 -1.76
N VAL A 423 39.79 -3.27 -0.66
CA VAL A 423 39.60 -2.71 0.70
C VAL A 423 39.99 -1.22 0.76
N SER A 424 41.01 -0.81 0.00
CA SER A 424 41.46 0.59 -0.08
C SER A 424 40.40 1.57 -0.62
N ASN A 425 39.39 1.07 -1.33
CA ASN A 425 38.37 1.89 -1.98
C ASN A 425 37.10 2.08 -1.14
N LEU A 426 37.00 1.43 0.03
CA LEU A 426 35.80 1.46 0.88
C LEU A 426 35.36 2.87 1.28
N SER A 427 36.31 3.72 1.72
CA SER A 427 36.00 5.09 2.13
C SER A 427 35.51 5.95 0.96
N GLN A 428 36.15 5.82 -0.20
CA GLN A 428 35.75 6.52 -1.42
C GLN A 428 34.37 6.07 -1.91
N LEU A 429 34.05 4.78 -1.77
CA LEU A 429 32.73 4.26 -2.10
C LEU A 429 31.65 4.83 -1.16
N GLN A 430 31.90 4.88 0.15
CA GLN A 430 30.99 5.49 1.12
C GLN A 430 30.67 6.96 0.74
N GLU A 431 31.69 7.76 0.46
CA GLU A 431 31.53 9.15 0.04
C GLU A 431 30.72 9.28 -1.26
N GLY A 432 31.04 8.45 -2.26
CA GLY A 432 30.34 8.45 -3.54
C GLY A 432 28.87 8.02 -3.44
N LEU A 433 28.55 7.06 -2.57
CA LEU A 433 27.18 6.62 -2.33
C LEU A 433 26.37 7.64 -1.52
N ASP A 434 26.99 8.35 -0.58
CA ASP A 434 26.31 9.41 0.18
C ASP A 434 25.92 10.59 -0.72
N GLN A 435 26.80 11.00 -1.64
CA GLN A 435 26.48 12.02 -2.64
C GLN A 435 25.29 11.62 -3.50
N GLU A 436 25.25 10.35 -3.88
CA GLU A 436 24.16 9.81 -4.68
C GLU A 436 22.85 9.72 -3.89
N ALA A 437 22.91 9.38 -2.60
CA ALA A 437 21.73 9.37 -1.74
C ALA A 437 21.16 10.77 -1.57
N ILE A 438 22.00 11.79 -1.40
CA ILE A 438 21.55 13.19 -1.37
C ILE A 438 20.90 13.58 -2.71
N ARG A 439 21.48 13.17 -3.84
CA ARG A 439 20.96 13.45 -5.19
C ARG A 439 19.58 12.82 -5.42
N GLN A 440 19.40 11.57 -4.99
CA GLN A 440 18.19 10.80 -5.29
C GLN A 440 17.08 10.94 -4.22
N LEU A 441 17.44 11.04 -2.93
CA LEU A 441 16.51 11.11 -1.80
C LEU A 441 16.30 12.53 -1.24
N GLY A 442 17.13 13.51 -1.62
CA GLY A 442 17.11 14.86 -1.07
C GLY A 442 18.03 15.04 0.14
N SER A 443 18.02 16.25 0.74
CA SER A 443 18.99 16.68 1.76
C SER A 443 19.06 15.80 3.01
N ASP A 444 17.96 15.15 3.37
CA ASP A 444 17.87 14.37 4.61
C ASP A 444 18.31 12.91 4.41
N GLY A 445 18.55 12.49 3.15
CA GLY A 445 19.10 11.17 2.81
C GLY A 445 18.27 9.97 3.25
N ARG A 446 17.01 10.18 3.68
CA ARG A 446 16.12 9.16 4.25
C ARG A 446 14.84 9.06 3.45
N ALA A 447 14.41 7.82 3.17
CA ALA A 447 13.13 7.60 2.53
C ALA A 447 11.97 7.81 3.50
N LEU A 448 10.93 8.53 3.06
CA LEU A 448 9.67 8.62 3.78
C LEU A 448 8.98 7.25 3.80
N GLN A 449 8.77 6.70 5.00
CA GLN A 449 7.93 5.50 5.15
C GLN A 449 6.46 5.91 5.18
N VAL A 450 5.71 5.56 4.13
CA VAL A 450 4.27 5.84 4.05
C VAL A 450 3.48 4.61 4.50
N LEU A 451 2.60 4.80 5.49
CA LEU A 451 1.59 3.81 5.88
C LEU A 451 0.27 4.17 5.21
N ASN A 452 -0.17 3.35 4.25
CA ASN A 452 -1.48 3.52 3.63
C ASN A 452 -2.55 2.91 4.54
N ILE A 453 -3.57 3.71 4.86
CA ILE A 453 -4.74 3.31 5.64
C ILE A 453 -5.91 3.19 4.67
N ASP A 454 -6.55 2.02 4.64
CA ASP A 454 -7.66 1.71 3.75
C ASP A 454 -8.97 2.36 4.21
N ALA A 455 -9.20 2.44 5.52
CA ALA A 455 -10.41 3.05 6.07
C ALA A 455 -10.18 3.58 7.49
N LEU A 456 -10.83 4.71 7.79
CA LEU A 456 -11.10 5.12 9.17
C LEU A 456 -12.30 4.33 9.68
N VAL A 457 -12.25 3.90 10.94
CA VAL A 457 -13.28 3.08 11.59
C VAL A 457 -13.49 3.51 13.02
N GLU A 458 -14.73 3.39 13.48
CA GLU A 458 -15.07 3.52 14.89
C GLU A 458 -14.93 2.17 15.61
N PRO A 459 -14.62 2.15 16.92
CA PRO A 459 -14.44 0.89 17.66
C PRO A 459 -15.66 -0.05 17.65
N ASP A 460 -16.88 0.48 17.52
CA ASP A 460 -18.12 -0.29 17.48
C ASP A 460 -18.39 -0.97 16.13
N GLU A 461 -17.68 -0.56 15.07
CA GLU A 461 -17.72 -1.23 13.76
C GLU A 461 -16.88 -2.53 13.73
N LEU A 462 -16.10 -2.80 14.80
CA LEU A 462 -15.14 -3.90 14.85
C LEU A 462 -15.77 -5.17 15.44
N ASP A 463 -15.97 -6.18 14.60
CA ASP A 463 -16.44 -7.50 15.03
C ASP A 463 -15.83 -8.66 14.20
N GLU A 464 -16.12 -9.90 14.60
CA GLU A 464 -15.64 -11.10 13.89
C GLU A 464 -16.23 -11.25 12.49
N ASP A 465 -17.44 -10.73 12.25
CA ASP A 465 -18.08 -10.74 10.94
C ASP A 465 -17.33 -9.82 9.96
N LEU A 466 -16.95 -8.62 10.40
CA LEU A 466 -16.10 -7.71 9.63
C LEU A 466 -14.77 -8.37 9.29
N LEU A 467 -14.11 -9.02 10.25
CA LEU A 467 -12.86 -9.74 9.98
C LEU A 467 -13.08 -10.88 8.96
N THR A 468 -14.19 -11.61 9.07
CA THR A 468 -14.54 -12.66 8.13
C THR A 468 -14.71 -12.11 6.71
N GLU A 469 -15.39 -10.97 6.56
CA GLU A 469 -15.53 -10.28 5.27
C GLU A 469 -14.18 -9.79 4.73
N LEU A 470 -13.37 -9.12 5.56
CA LEU A 470 -12.07 -8.60 5.15
C LEU A 470 -11.11 -9.72 4.76
N ASN A 471 -11.14 -10.88 5.44
CA ASN A 471 -10.28 -12.02 5.09
C ASN A 471 -10.58 -12.59 3.70
N ARG A 472 -11.77 -12.35 3.14
CA ARG A 472 -12.10 -12.74 1.75
C ARG A 472 -11.30 -11.94 0.71
N LEU A 473 -10.75 -10.77 1.09
CA LEU A 473 -9.80 -10.01 0.28
C LEU A 473 -8.43 -10.71 0.18
N GLY A 474 -8.19 -11.77 0.95
CA GLY A 474 -7.01 -12.60 0.85
C GLY A 474 -7.00 -13.50 -0.40
N PRO A 475 -5.90 -14.24 -0.64
CA PRO A 475 -4.68 -14.28 0.17
C PRO A 475 -3.91 -12.95 0.15
N PHE A 476 -3.34 -12.58 1.30
CA PHE A 476 -2.61 -11.31 1.46
C PHE A 476 -1.10 -11.48 1.22
N GLY A 477 -0.47 -10.51 0.59
CA GLY A 477 0.97 -10.54 0.29
C GLY A 477 1.42 -9.32 -0.49
N CYS A 478 2.51 -9.46 -1.25
CA CYS A 478 2.99 -8.43 -2.18
C CYS A 478 1.86 -8.05 -3.15
N GLY A 479 1.67 -6.77 -3.45
CA GLY A 479 0.57 -6.29 -4.32
C GLY A 479 -0.85 -6.36 -3.74
N ASN A 480 -1.09 -7.14 -2.67
CA ASN A 480 -2.39 -7.23 -1.99
C ASN A 480 -2.21 -7.34 -0.46
N PRO A 481 -1.81 -6.26 0.23
CA PRO A 481 -1.59 -6.30 1.67
C PRO A 481 -2.91 -6.52 2.44
N SER A 482 -2.81 -7.06 3.65
CA SER A 482 -3.95 -7.13 4.58
C SER A 482 -4.50 -5.72 4.85
N PRO A 483 -5.83 -5.54 4.93
CA PRO A 483 -6.44 -4.25 5.24
C PRO A 483 -5.83 -3.57 6.46
N VAL A 484 -5.53 -2.28 6.30
CA VAL A 484 -5.09 -1.42 7.40
C VAL A 484 -6.22 -0.44 7.69
N LEU A 485 -6.83 -0.60 8.86
CA LEU A 485 -7.83 0.30 9.39
C LEU A 485 -7.17 1.28 10.36
N ALA A 486 -7.84 2.40 10.65
CA ALA A 486 -7.40 3.28 11.72
C ALA A 486 -8.56 3.85 12.53
N CYS A 487 -8.35 4.00 13.83
CA CYS A 487 -9.24 4.70 14.74
C CYS A 487 -8.47 5.85 15.41
N SER A 488 -9.17 6.92 15.72
CA SER A 488 -8.59 8.13 16.32
C SER A 488 -9.00 8.29 17.78
N SER A 489 -8.18 9.04 18.51
CA SER A 489 -8.48 9.51 19.87
C SER A 489 -8.82 8.40 20.88
N VAL A 490 -8.16 7.24 20.77
CA VAL A 490 -8.36 6.11 21.67
C VAL A 490 -7.48 6.23 22.90
N VAL A 491 -8.08 6.13 24.08
CA VAL A 491 -7.36 6.07 25.37
C VAL A 491 -7.23 4.61 25.81
N PRO A 492 -6.02 4.04 25.88
CA PRO A 492 -5.84 2.67 26.35
C PRO A 492 -6.15 2.56 27.85
N HIS A 493 -6.88 1.53 28.26
CA HIS A 493 -7.05 1.17 29.68
C HIS A 493 -5.75 0.68 30.31
N GLU A 494 -4.93 0.00 29.51
CA GLU A 494 -3.69 -0.58 29.97
C GLU A 494 -2.65 -0.56 28.86
N VAL A 495 -1.41 -0.25 29.24
CA VAL A 495 -0.23 -0.26 28.36
C VAL A 495 0.81 -1.16 28.99
N ARG A 496 1.27 -2.19 28.27
CA ARG A 496 2.33 -3.10 28.69
C ARG A 496 3.34 -3.33 27.57
N VAL A 497 4.58 -3.57 27.96
CA VAL A 497 5.59 -4.19 27.09
C VAL A 497 5.61 -5.69 27.31
N VAL A 498 5.77 -6.47 26.24
CA VAL A 498 5.79 -7.93 26.27
C VAL A 498 6.94 -8.48 25.41
N GLY A 499 7.27 -9.76 25.62
CA GLY A 499 8.43 -10.42 25.00
C GLY A 499 9.67 -10.41 25.90
N LYS A 500 10.65 -11.28 25.61
CA LYS A 500 11.88 -11.43 26.41
C LYS A 500 12.67 -10.12 26.53
N ASP A 501 12.69 -9.34 25.46
CA ASP A 501 13.46 -8.09 25.37
C ASP A 501 12.57 -6.85 25.53
N CYS A 502 11.33 -6.99 26.00
CA CYS A 502 10.34 -5.91 26.09
C CYS A 502 10.11 -5.14 24.78
N SER A 503 10.33 -5.81 23.64
CA SER A 503 10.35 -5.18 22.31
C SER A 503 8.95 -5.00 21.72
N HIS A 504 7.92 -5.66 22.25
CA HIS A 504 6.55 -5.59 21.74
C HIS A 504 5.64 -4.77 22.67
N LEU A 505 4.66 -4.09 22.09
CA LEU A 505 3.65 -3.31 22.80
C LEU A 505 2.34 -4.10 22.86
N ARG A 506 1.71 -4.14 24.03
CA ARG A 506 0.36 -4.65 24.22
C ARG A 506 -0.51 -3.57 24.86
N LEU A 507 -1.60 -3.22 24.20
CA LEU A 507 -2.61 -2.30 24.69
C LEU A 507 -3.90 -3.06 24.98
N THR A 508 -4.61 -2.66 26.02
CA THR A 508 -6.00 -3.07 26.25
C THR A 508 -6.88 -1.84 26.02
N LEU A 509 -7.78 -1.90 25.04
CA LEU A 509 -8.59 -0.77 24.60
C LEU A 509 -10.07 -0.96 25.00
N PRO A 510 -10.79 0.12 25.36
CA PRO A 510 -12.24 0.08 25.52
C PRO A 510 -12.94 -0.17 24.17
N MET A 511 -13.97 -1.03 24.17
CA MET A 511 -14.85 -1.24 23.01
C MET A 511 -16.30 -1.37 23.52
N GLY A 512 -16.94 -0.23 23.76
CA GLY A 512 -18.26 -0.17 24.41
C GLY A 512 -18.23 -0.78 25.82
N ARG A 513 -18.91 -1.93 26.00
CA ARG A 513 -18.93 -2.70 27.27
C ARG A 513 -17.86 -3.80 27.36
N SER A 514 -17.10 -4.01 26.29
CA SER A 514 -16.07 -5.03 26.18
C SER A 514 -14.68 -4.40 26.05
N GLN A 515 -13.65 -5.24 26.07
CA GLN A 515 -12.27 -4.82 25.85
C GLN A 515 -11.72 -5.57 24.64
N ILE A 516 -10.88 -4.88 23.86
CA ILE A 516 -10.13 -5.48 22.78
C ILE A 516 -8.63 -5.33 23.03
N VAL A 517 -7.88 -6.38 22.72
CA VAL A 517 -6.43 -6.36 22.85
C VAL A 517 -5.83 -5.87 21.54
N ALA A 518 -4.83 -4.98 21.64
CA ALA A 518 -4.03 -4.56 20.49
C ALA A 518 -2.56 -4.92 20.72
N VAL A 519 -1.93 -5.59 19.76
CA VAL A 519 -0.54 -6.04 19.84
C VAL A 519 0.29 -5.43 18.71
N GLY A 520 1.35 -4.73 19.09
CA GLY A 520 2.32 -4.10 18.19
C GLY A 520 3.70 -4.73 18.31
N PHE A 521 4.08 -5.53 17.32
CA PHE A 521 5.43 -6.11 17.29
C PHE A 521 6.47 -5.03 17.00
N ARG A 522 7.54 -4.97 17.84
CA ARG A 522 8.66 -4.01 17.72
C ARG A 522 8.24 -2.57 18.05
N LEU A 523 7.08 -2.38 18.68
CA LEU A 523 6.57 -1.07 19.12
C LEU A 523 6.75 -0.83 20.63
N GLY A 524 7.49 -1.67 21.36
CA GLY A 524 7.68 -1.53 22.81
C GLY A 524 8.27 -0.16 23.23
N HIS A 525 9.12 0.43 22.39
CA HIS A 525 9.68 1.77 22.59
C HIS A 525 8.62 2.89 22.61
N LYS A 526 7.41 2.66 22.06
CA LYS A 526 6.30 3.61 22.08
C LYS A 526 5.43 3.52 23.36
N ALA A 527 5.73 2.61 24.28
CA ALA A 527 4.91 2.38 25.48
C ALA A 527 4.77 3.63 26.37
N ALA A 528 5.85 4.37 26.60
CA ALA A 528 5.82 5.58 27.42
C ALA A 528 4.92 6.67 26.81
N MET A 529 5.02 6.87 25.49
CA MET A 529 4.16 7.78 24.74
C MET A 529 2.70 7.31 24.75
N ALA A 530 2.47 6.00 24.58
CA ALA A 530 1.14 5.39 24.59
C ALA A 530 0.43 5.53 25.95
N ALA A 531 1.18 5.46 27.06
CA ALA A 531 0.63 5.62 28.40
C ALA A 531 0.29 7.07 28.75
N ALA A 532 0.91 8.05 28.08
CA ALA A 532 0.80 9.46 28.40
C ALA A 532 -0.20 10.23 27.52
N ASN A 533 -0.73 9.63 26.45
CA ASN A 533 -1.52 10.33 25.44
C ASN A 533 -2.76 9.53 25.01
N SER A 534 -3.76 10.26 24.50
CA SER A 534 -4.75 9.68 23.59
C SER A 534 -4.07 9.31 22.27
N LEU A 535 -4.53 8.25 21.60
CA LEU A 535 -3.82 7.63 20.48
C LEU A 535 -4.65 7.52 19.22
N ASP A 536 -4.04 7.87 18.10
CA ASP A 536 -4.46 7.32 16.81
C ASP A 536 -3.78 5.96 16.63
N LEU A 537 -4.56 4.94 16.24
CA LEU A 537 -4.07 3.57 16.04
C LEU A 537 -4.31 3.14 14.59
N ALA A 538 -3.28 2.63 13.92
CA ALA A 538 -3.40 1.98 12.63
C ALA A 538 -3.15 0.48 12.80
N PHE A 539 -4.08 -0.36 12.34
CA PHE A 539 -4.08 -1.79 12.67
C PHE A 539 -4.72 -2.65 11.57
N SER A 540 -4.41 -3.94 11.61
CA SER A 540 -5.16 -4.97 10.89
C SER A 540 -5.94 -5.82 11.91
N LEU A 541 -7.14 -6.27 11.56
CA LEU A 541 -7.90 -7.19 12.42
C LEU A 541 -7.35 -8.62 12.31
N THR A 542 -7.35 -9.35 13.42
CA THR A 542 -6.95 -10.77 13.47
C THR A 542 -7.73 -11.53 14.55
N ILE A 543 -7.73 -12.86 14.50
CA ILE A 543 -8.17 -13.70 15.61
C ILE A 543 -6.94 -14.14 16.39
N ASN A 544 -7.02 -14.04 17.71
CA ASN A 544 -6.13 -14.76 18.61
C ASN A 544 -6.82 -16.04 19.08
N GLU A 545 -6.15 -17.19 18.93
CA GLU A 545 -6.61 -18.47 19.45
C GLU A 545 -5.68 -18.94 20.56
N TRP A 546 -6.18 -18.91 21.80
CA TRP A 546 -5.40 -19.32 22.97
C TRP A 546 -6.23 -20.26 23.86
N GLN A 547 -5.68 -21.44 24.15
CA GLN A 547 -6.34 -22.48 24.97
C GLN A 547 -7.78 -22.80 24.52
N GLY A 548 -8.02 -22.81 23.21
CA GLY A 548 -9.34 -23.07 22.62
C GLY A 548 -10.34 -21.92 22.73
N ARG A 549 -9.94 -20.75 23.26
CA ARG A 549 -10.74 -19.52 23.18
C ARG A 549 -10.27 -18.68 22.00
N ARG A 550 -11.23 -18.27 21.18
CA ARG A 550 -11.04 -17.35 20.05
C ARG A 550 -11.46 -15.96 20.50
N SER A 551 -10.66 -14.95 20.20
CA SER A 551 -10.99 -13.56 20.48
C SER A 551 -10.45 -12.64 19.39
N LEU A 552 -11.22 -11.64 19.01
CA LEU A 552 -10.79 -10.58 18.12
C LEU A 552 -9.61 -9.80 18.74
N GLU A 553 -8.60 -9.51 17.93
CA GLU A 553 -7.39 -8.77 18.32
C GLU A 553 -7.00 -7.76 17.23
N LEU A 554 -6.47 -6.60 17.64
CA LEU A 554 -5.92 -5.61 16.73
C LEU A 554 -4.40 -5.81 16.58
N ARG A 555 -3.94 -6.14 15.39
CA ARG A 555 -2.51 -6.17 15.09
C ARG A 555 -2.04 -4.77 14.69
N LEU A 556 -1.42 -4.05 15.62
CA LEU A 556 -0.95 -2.68 15.41
C LEU A 556 0.15 -2.65 14.34
N ARG A 557 -0.05 -1.76 13.36
CA ARG A 557 0.93 -1.41 12.32
C ARG A 557 1.74 -0.19 12.71
N ASP A 558 1.07 0.77 13.36
CA ASP A 558 1.67 1.97 13.93
C ASP A 558 0.71 2.63 14.93
N LEU A 559 1.24 3.54 15.73
CA LEU A 559 0.50 4.41 16.63
C LEU A 559 1.21 5.75 16.80
N ARG A 560 0.43 6.80 17.02
CA ARG A 560 0.91 8.15 17.29
C ARG A 560 0.01 8.83 18.34
N PRO A 561 0.50 9.85 19.06
CA PRO A 561 -0.38 10.73 19.82
C PRO A 561 -1.47 11.25 18.90
N SER A 562 -2.72 11.14 19.34
CA SER A 562 -3.82 11.83 18.68
C SER A 562 -3.58 13.33 18.89
N GLU A 563 -3.57 14.10 17.81
CA GLU A 563 -3.56 15.55 17.98
C GLU A 563 -4.86 15.93 18.70
N PRO A 564 -4.80 16.75 19.76
CA PRO A 564 -5.99 17.14 20.47
C PRO A 564 -6.93 17.82 19.47
N THR A 565 -8.01 17.14 19.13
CA THR A 565 -9.23 17.84 18.74
C THR A 565 -9.60 18.59 20.00
N ALA A 566 -9.55 19.92 19.98
CA ALA A 566 -9.84 20.72 21.16
C ALA A 566 -11.29 20.45 21.60
N ILE A 567 -11.45 19.48 22.47
CA ILE A 567 -12.65 19.20 23.24
C ILE A 567 -12.16 19.31 24.68
N ASP A 568 -12.33 20.49 25.26
CA ASP A 568 -12.07 20.72 26.68
C ASP A 568 -12.99 19.81 27.50
N GLU A 569 -12.40 19.06 28.42
CA GLU A 569 -13.07 18.26 29.43
C GLU A 569 -14.10 19.11 30.20
N VAL A 570 -15.39 18.75 30.12
CA VAL A 570 -16.34 19.11 31.19
C VAL A 570 -16.13 18.12 32.32
N ALA A 571 -15.26 18.50 33.26
CA ALA A 571 -15.18 17.87 34.56
C ALA A 571 -16.47 18.16 35.38
N ALA A 572 -16.97 17.09 35.99
CA ALA A 572 -18.11 17.00 36.89
C ALA A 572 -18.41 18.24 37.76
N ALA A 573 -19.69 18.62 37.76
CA ALA A 573 -20.35 19.17 38.94
C ALA A 573 -21.70 18.46 39.13
N ASN A 574 -21.80 17.66 40.19
CA ASN A 574 -23.07 17.16 40.71
C ASN A 574 -23.98 18.34 41.07
N GLY A 575 -25.28 18.24 40.77
CA GLY A 575 -26.28 19.05 41.47
C GLY A 575 -27.57 19.34 40.72
N THR A 576 -28.58 18.50 40.95
CA THR A 576 -30.02 18.84 41.03
C THR A 576 -30.75 19.38 39.78
N GLY A 577 -31.44 18.46 39.10
CA GLY A 577 -32.88 18.47 38.74
C GLY A 577 -33.54 19.68 38.10
N PHE A 578 -34.26 19.47 36.99
CA PHE A 578 -35.58 20.07 36.74
C PHE A 578 -36.43 19.19 35.80
N GLU A 579 -37.67 18.92 36.23
CA GLU A 579 -38.77 18.34 35.45
C GLU A 579 -39.52 19.46 34.69
N THR A 580 -39.83 19.19 33.41
CA THR A 580 -41.00 19.58 32.59
C THR A 580 -41.58 21.00 32.54
N ALA A 581 -41.65 21.48 31.29
CA ALA A 581 -42.81 22.04 30.55
C ALA A 581 -43.05 23.58 30.52
N GLY A 582 -42.99 24.11 29.29
CA GLY A 582 -43.60 25.36 28.83
C GLY A 582 -43.32 25.56 27.33
N GLU A 583 -44.35 25.74 26.51
CA GLU A 583 -44.35 25.60 25.04
C GLU A 583 -43.49 26.62 24.28
N MET A 584 -42.83 26.12 23.24
CA MET A 584 -42.05 26.84 22.21
C MET A 584 -42.86 27.86 21.40
N ALA A 585 -42.28 29.04 21.20
CA ALA A 585 -42.20 29.78 19.92
C ALA A 585 -41.25 30.97 20.15
N CYS A 586 -40.11 31.15 19.47
CA CYS A 586 -40.00 31.25 18.02
C CYS A 586 -38.52 31.27 17.58
N ILE A 587 -38.02 30.14 17.06
CA ILE A 587 -37.17 30.02 15.87
C ILE A 587 -37.57 28.67 15.25
N ASP A 588 -37.67 28.57 13.93
CA ASP A 588 -38.01 27.34 13.22
C ASP A 588 -36.99 26.22 13.52
N ALA A 589 -37.28 25.42 14.54
CA ALA A 589 -36.46 24.33 15.09
C ALA A 589 -36.28 23.13 14.14
N ARG A 590 -36.60 23.27 12.85
CA ARG A 590 -36.35 22.24 11.83
C ARG A 590 -34.95 22.35 11.20
N ALA A 591 -34.28 23.49 11.34
CA ALA A 591 -33.01 23.78 10.67
C ALA A 591 -31.77 23.67 11.57
N ALA A 592 -31.87 24.09 12.82
CA ALA A 592 -30.78 24.02 13.80
C ALA A 592 -30.89 22.70 14.59
N ARG A 593 -29.80 21.94 14.66
CA ARG A 593 -29.76 20.65 15.40
C ARG A 593 -29.91 20.87 16.91
N SER A 594 -30.47 19.87 17.59
CA SER A 594 -30.59 19.78 19.06
C SER A 594 -29.29 20.16 19.77
N ASP A 595 -28.17 19.70 19.24
CA ASP A 595 -26.84 19.80 19.82
C ASP A 595 -26.34 21.26 19.82
N CYS A 596 -26.76 22.05 18.81
CA CYS A 596 -26.49 23.49 18.75
C CYS A 596 -27.34 24.25 19.78
N LEU A 597 -28.61 23.88 19.93
CA LEU A 597 -29.51 24.50 20.90
C LEU A 597 -29.07 24.20 22.34
N GLU A 598 -28.57 23.00 22.62
CA GLU A 598 -27.96 22.64 23.90
C GLU A 598 -26.70 23.47 24.19
N TYR A 599 -25.83 23.66 23.19
CA TYR A 599 -24.63 24.48 23.33
C TYR A 599 -24.95 25.97 23.54
N VAL A 600 -25.92 26.51 22.78
CA VAL A 600 -26.41 27.88 22.92
C VAL A 600 -27.07 28.07 24.30
N ALA A 601 -27.81 27.08 24.79
CA ALA A 601 -28.39 27.10 26.13
C ALA A 601 -27.32 27.08 27.23
N ASP A 602 -26.26 26.29 27.08
CA ASP A 602 -25.10 26.29 28.00
C ASP A 602 -24.41 27.66 28.02
N LEU A 603 -24.20 28.28 26.86
CA LEU A 603 -23.62 29.63 26.78
C LEU A 603 -24.53 30.69 27.39
N ALA A 604 -25.85 30.60 27.20
CA ALA A 604 -26.82 31.52 27.78
C ALA A 604 -26.87 31.37 29.31
N GLY A 605 -26.73 30.13 29.83
CA GLY A 605 -26.61 29.83 31.25
C GLY A 605 -25.39 30.47 31.93
N ARG A 606 -24.41 30.95 31.15
CA ARG A 606 -23.24 31.71 31.63
C ARG A 606 -23.49 33.23 31.70
N GLY A 607 -24.74 33.67 31.48
CA GLY A 607 -25.16 35.08 31.60
C GLY A 607 -24.85 35.95 30.38
N LEU A 608 -24.51 35.34 29.24
CA LEU A 608 -24.31 36.07 27.97
C LEU A 608 -25.66 36.26 27.25
N SER A 609 -25.95 37.48 26.82
CA SER A 609 -26.99 37.69 25.81
C SER A 609 -26.44 37.21 24.46
N LEU A 610 -27.11 36.24 23.84
CA LEU A 610 -26.60 35.58 22.64
C LEU A 610 -27.42 35.95 21.41
N VAL A 611 -26.71 36.24 20.33
CA VAL A 611 -27.30 36.35 18.99
C VAL A 611 -26.96 35.09 18.24
N LEU A 612 -27.97 34.28 17.91
CA LEU A 612 -27.79 33.10 17.07
C LEU A 612 -28.09 33.48 15.61
N TRP A 613 -27.15 33.19 14.73
CA TRP A 613 -27.32 33.40 13.30
C TRP A 613 -27.17 32.08 12.55
N ALA A 614 -28.20 31.72 11.77
CA ALA A 614 -28.24 30.51 10.96
C ALA A 614 -28.44 30.87 9.48
N TRP A 615 -27.64 30.26 8.61
CA TRP A 615 -27.70 30.48 7.17
C TRP A 615 -28.70 29.51 6.50
N HIS A 616 -29.56 30.03 5.61
CA HIS A 616 -30.58 29.19 4.95
C HIS A 616 -30.72 29.35 3.44
N ASP A 617 -30.21 30.43 2.81
CA ASP A 617 -30.21 30.58 1.34
C ASP A 617 -29.26 31.72 0.90
N PRO A 618 -28.32 31.51 -0.05
CA PRO A 618 -27.50 32.58 -0.62
C PRO A 618 -28.27 33.63 -1.43
N ASN A 619 -29.48 33.33 -1.91
CA ASN A 619 -30.28 34.22 -2.78
C ASN A 619 -31.36 35.04 -2.06
N ARG A 620 -31.59 34.82 -0.76
CA ARG A 620 -32.59 35.55 0.05
C ARG A 620 -31.94 36.34 1.19
N PHE A 621 -31.13 37.32 0.81
CA PHE A 621 -30.46 38.23 1.75
C PHE A 621 -31.39 39.18 2.53
N ALA A 622 -32.66 39.28 2.17
CA ALA A 622 -33.59 40.29 2.71
C ALA A 622 -34.56 39.76 3.78
N GLN A 623 -34.47 38.49 4.18
CA GLN A 623 -35.40 37.85 5.13
C GLN A 623 -34.70 36.98 6.19
N THR A 624 -33.52 37.37 6.64
CA THR A 624 -32.81 36.67 7.72
C THR A 624 -33.23 37.29 9.06
N GLU A 625 -33.92 36.52 9.89
CA GLU A 625 -34.36 36.93 11.23
C GLU A 625 -33.18 36.90 12.22
N VAL A 626 -32.96 38.00 12.95
CA VAL A 626 -31.96 38.11 14.02
C VAL A 626 -32.69 37.87 15.34
N PHE A 627 -32.27 36.84 16.09
CA PHE A 627 -32.84 36.53 17.39
C PHE A 627 -31.84 36.85 18.49
N VAL A 628 -32.28 37.63 19.48
CA VAL A 628 -31.51 37.94 20.69
C VAL A 628 -32.15 37.17 21.84
N VAL A 629 -31.43 36.21 22.42
CA VAL A 629 -31.91 35.47 23.59
C VAL A 629 -31.40 36.19 24.84
N SER A 630 -32.31 36.82 25.58
CA SER A 630 -32.06 37.33 26.94
C SER A 630 -32.44 36.23 27.96
N PRO A 631 -31.56 35.87 28.90
CA PRO A 631 -31.86 34.82 29.89
C PRO A 631 -33.06 35.12 30.81
N GLU A 632 -33.54 36.37 30.84
CA GLU A 632 -34.48 36.85 31.85
C GLU A 632 -35.88 37.17 31.32
N THR A 633 -36.09 37.38 30.02
CA THR A 633 -37.34 38.02 29.54
C THR A 633 -37.96 37.53 28.22
N ASP A 634 -37.39 36.53 27.53
CA ASP A 634 -37.97 35.96 26.28
C ASP A 634 -38.39 37.00 25.22
N THR A 635 -37.76 38.18 25.20
CA THR A 635 -38.07 39.28 24.27
C THR A 635 -36.84 39.77 23.52
N VAL A 636 -37.03 40.20 22.27
CA VAL A 636 -35.98 40.75 21.40
C VAL A 636 -35.58 42.14 21.92
N VAL A 637 -34.38 42.27 22.48
CA VAL A 637 -33.84 43.55 22.96
C VAL A 637 -32.55 43.89 22.20
N THR A 638 -32.37 45.15 21.80
CA THR A 638 -31.07 45.66 21.37
C THR A 638 -30.09 45.59 22.53
N PRO A 639 -28.92 44.93 22.40
CA PRO A 639 -28.05 44.67 23.54
C PRO A 639 -27.44 45.98 24.07
N SER A 640 -27.88 46.39 25.26
CA SER A 640 -27.27 47.48 26.05
C SER A 640 -26.14 46.99 26.96
N THR A 641 -25.79 45.70 26.89
CA THR A 641 -24.83 44.96 27.72
C THR A 641 -23.89 44.11 26.84
N PRO A 642 -22.72 43.68 27.36
CA PRO A 642 -21.83 42.79 26.62
C PRO A 642 -22.57 41.53 26.15
N TRP A 643 -22.47 41.23 24.85
CA TRP A 643 -23.22 40.18 24.17
C TRP A 643 -22.28 39.26 23.38
N GLY A 644 -22.66 37.98 23.26
CA GLY A 644 -21.94 36.99 22.46
C GLY A 644 -22.65 36.73 21.13
N LEU A 645 -21.89 36.47 20.07
CA LEU A 645 -22.41 36.09 18.75
C LEU A 645 -22.14 34.61 18.52
N VAL A 646 -23.16 33.83 18.21
CA VAL A 646 -23.01 32.42 17.82
C VAL A 646 -23.37 32.29 16.33
N LEU A 647 -22.40 31.85 15.53
CA LEU A 647 -22.52 31.68 14.09
C LEU A 647 -22.61 30.18 13.80
N TYR A 648 -23.80 29.74 13.41
CA TYR A 648 -24.07 28.34 13.10
C TYR A 648 -24.02 28.10 11.59
N ASP A 649 -23.19 27.15 11.15
CA ASP A 649 -22.95 26.78 9.75
C ASP A 649 -22.55 27.98 8.84
N PRO A 650 -21.54 28.79 9.20
CA PRO A 650 -21.16 29.90 8.33
C PRO A 650 -20.42 29.43 7.07
N PRO A 651 -20.61 30.06 5.90
CA PRO A 651 -19.93 29.67 4.67
C PRO A 651 -18.41 29.89 4.73
N VAL A 652 -17.64 28.94 4.17
CA VAL A 652 -16.18 28.93 4.19
C VAL A 652 -15.60 29.74 3.02
N ALA A 653 -15.76 31.06 3.03
CA ALA A 653 -15.18 31.92 2.00
C ALA A 653 -14.85 33.34 2.52
N GLU A 654 -13.69 33.86 2.09
CA GLU A 654 -13.08 35.11 2.58
C GLU A 654 -13.95 36.36 2.33
N ASP A 655 -14.74 36.36 1.25
CA ASP A 655 -15.65 37.45 0.90
C ASP A 655 -16.87 37.58 1.84
N TRP A 656 -17.26 36.51 2.54
CA TRP A 656 -18.39 36.51 3.47
C TRP A 656 -18.07 37.17 4.80
N LEU A 657 -16.80 37.15 5.20
CA LEU A 657 -16.32 37.88 6.37
C LEU A 657 -16.60 39.39 6.19
N ARG A 658 -16.48 39.95 4.97
CA ARG A 658 -16.85 41.35 4.68
C ARG A 658 -18.32 41.68 4.94
N VAL A 659 -19.23 40.75 4.66
CA VAL A 659 -20.68 40.94 4.83
C VAL A 659 -21.04 41.08 6.31
N TRP A 660 -20.38 40.31 7.19
CA TRP A 660 -20.61 40.39 8.63
C TRP A 660 -20.15 41.71 9.25
N GLY A 661 -19.14 42.37 8.66
CA GLY A 661 -18.66 43.68 9.13
C GLY A 661 -19.61 44.82 8.87
N GLN A 662 -20.50 44.69 7.89
CA GLN A 662 -21.54 45.68 7.66
C GLN A 662 -22.67 45.62 8.71
N LEU A 663 -22.83 44.49 9.40
CA LEU A 663 -23.84 44.33 10.47
C LEU A 663 -23.32 44.78 11.84
N ALA A 664 -22.00 44.79 12.06
CA ALA A 664 -21.36 45.12 13.34
C ALA A 664 -21.14 46.63 13.60
N VAL A 665 -21.92 47.51 12.94
CA VAL A 665 -21.64 48.96 12.88
C VAL A 665 -22.07 49.71 14.16
N GLU A 666 -22.92 49.13 15.02
CA GLU A 666 -23.45 49.85 16.21
C GLU A 666 -22.91 49.35 17.56
N SER A 667 -22.46 48.09 17.69
CA SER A 667 -21.72 47.59 18.85
C SER A 667 -20.99 46.28 18.51
N LEU A 668 -19.79 46.06 19.07
CA LEU A 668 -19.00 44.85 18.84
C LEU A 668 -19.33 43.78 19.90
N PRO A 669 -19.51 42.50 19.52
CA PRO A 669 -19.72 41.42 20.49
C PRO A 669 -18.49 41.23 21.38
N THR A 670 -18.70 40.85 22.65
CA THR A 670 -17.61 40.48 23.57
C THR A 670 -17.07 39.08 23.32
N GLU A 671 -17.86 38.18 22.73
CA GLU A 671 -17.39 36.85 22.34
C GLU A 671 -18.05 36.44 21.02
N VAL A 672 -17.32 35.68 20.20
CA VAL A 672 -17.88 35.08 18.98
C VAL A 672 -17.56 33.59 18.98
N HIS A 673 -18.60 32.78 18.78
CA HIS A 673 -18.57 31.32 18.76
C HIS A 673 -18.97 30.85 17.37
N ILE A 674 -18.17 29.99 16.74
CA ILE A 674 -18.46 29.46 15.40
C ILE A 674 -18.72 27.97 15.48
N LEU A 675 -19.90 27.52 15.06
CA LEU A 675 -20.36 26.15 15.18
C LEU A 675 -20.51 25.48 13.80
N TYR A 676 -19.81 24.36 13.61
CA TYR A 676 -19.95 23.49 12.44
C TYR A 676 -20.24 22.05 12.90
N GLY A 677 -21.16 21.37 12.22
CA GLY A 677 -21.39 19.93 12.40
C GLY A 677 -20.77 19.08 11.29
N PRO A 678 -20.76 17.73 11.43
CA PRO A 678 -20.18 16.83 10.43
C PRO A 678 -20.90 16.84 9.08
N SER A 679 -22.18 17.24 9.03
CA SER A 679 -22.96 17.32 7.78
C SER A 679 -22.74 18.67 7.06
N GLU A 680 -22.38 19.69 7.82
CA GLU A 680 -22.09 21.06 7.43
C GLU A 680 -20.71 21.12 6.74
N ALA A 681 -19.71 20.43 7.30
CA ALA A 681 -18.41 20.23 6.64
C ALA A 681 -18.54 19.52 5.28
N LYS A 682 -19.48 18.57 5.15
CA LYS A 682 -19.80 17.91 3.87
C LYS A 682 -20.45 18.86 2.87
N ARG A 683 -21.36 19.75 3.31
CA ARG A 683 -21.94 20.79 2.44
C ARG A 683 -20.90 21.82 2.01
N ALA A 684 -20.01 22.24 2.92
CA ALA A 684 -18.89 23.12 2.60
C ALA A 684 -17.97 22.53 1.52
N ALA A 685 -17.69 21.22 1.57
CA ALA A 685 -16.96 20.53 0.51
C ALA A 685 -17.67 20.60 -0.86
N VAL A 686 -18.99 20.45 -0.89
CA VAL A 686 -19.80 20.60 -2.13
C VAL A 686 -19.72 22.03 -2.67
N TYR A 687 -19.78 23.06 -1.83
CA TYR A 687 -19.60 24.44 -2.25
C TYR A 687 -18.18 24.72 -2.78
N LEU A 688 -17.16 24.16 -2.14
CA LEU A 688 -15.77 24.28 -2.60
C LEU A 688 -15.57 23.61 -3.95
N ASP A 689 -16.20 22.45 -4.19
CA ASP A 689 -16.17 21.77 -5.49
C ASP A 689 -16.93 22.54 -6.58
N ALA A 690 -18.01 23.24 -6.21
CA ALA A 690 -18.79 24.03 -7.15
C ALA A 690 -18.07 25.33 -7.58
N ASP A 691 -17.39 26.03 -6.67
CA ASP A 691 -16.71 27.32 -6.93
C ASP A 691 -15.23 27.18 -7.32
N TRP A 692 -14.54 26.18 -6.77
CA TRP A 692 -13.13 25.88 -7.02
C TRP A 692 -12.96 24.40 -7.36
N PRO A 693 -13.32 23.97 -8.59
CA PRO A 693 -13.35 22.57 -8.95
C PRO A 693 -11.96 21.92 -8.81
N GLY A 694 -11.92 20.82 -8.06
CA GLY A 694 -10.77 19.92 -8.04
C GLY A 694 -10.67 19.10 -9.34
N ARG A 695 -9.81 18.08 -9.33
CA ARG A 695 -9.59 17.24 -10.50
C ARG A 695 -10.87 16.62 -11.05
N ASP A 696 -11.76 16.12 -10.20
CA ASP A 696 -12.97 15.40 -10.63
C ASP A 696 -14.00 16.35 -11.26
N GLY A 697 -14.18 17.54 -10.67
CA GLY A 697 -15.00 18.61 -11.26
C GLY A 697 -14.47 19.05 -12.64
N LEU A 698 -13.15 19.15 -12.79
CA LEU A 698 -12.53 19.44 -14.08
C LEU A 698 -12.67 18.28 -15.08
N VAL A 699 -12.63 17.02 -14.63
CA VAL A 699 -12.87 15.87 -15.52
C VAL A 699 -14.31 15.90 -16.06
N LEU A 700 -15.29 16.23 -15.23
CA LEU A 700 -16.69 16.38 -15.67
C LEU A 700 -16.82 17.52 -16.70
N ALA A 701 -16.25 18.68 -16.41
CA ALA A 701 -16.24 19.82 -17.34
C ALA A 701 -15.51 19.50 -18.66
N TYR A 702 -14.41 18.76 -18.60
CA TYR A 702 -13.67 18.33 -19.77
C TYR A 702 -14.47 17.36 -20.65
N ARG A 703 -15.16 16.39 -20.05
CA ARG A 703 -16.05 15.46 -20.77
C ARG A 703 -17.20 16.18 -21.46
N TYR A 704 -17.81 17.16 -20.79
CA TYR A 704 -18.85 18.00 -21.38
C TYR A 704 -18.31 18.78 -22.60
N ILE A 705 -17.13 19.40 -22.48
CA ILE A 705 -16.48 20.11 -23.59
C ILE A 705 -16.12 19.16 -24.74
N GLN A 706 -15.68 17.93 -24.46
CA GLN A 706 -15.45 16.91 -25.50
C GLN A 706 -16.74 16.55 -26.25
N GLY A 707 -17.89 16.54 -25.58
CA GLY A 707 -19.20 16.39 -26.21
C GLY A 707 -19.49 17.52 -27.21
N LEU A 708 -19.25 18.77 -26.80
CA LEU A 708 -19.46 19.95 -27.66
C LEU A 708 -18.49 20.00 -28.85
N ARG A 709 -17.25 19.51 -28.70
CA ARG A 709 -16.27 19.37 -29.80
C ARG A 709 -16.83 18.57 -30.97
N ARG A 710 -17.53 17.47 -30.67
CA ARG A 710 -18.14 16.60 -31.69
C ARG A 710 -19.29 17.28 -32.43
N GLY A 711 -19.94 18.26 -31.80
CA GLY A 711 -21.07 19.02 -32.36
C GLY A 711 -20.69 20.38 -32.98
N GLY A 712 -19.43 20.83 -32.85
CA GLY A 712 -18.99 22.15 -33.34
C GLY A 712 -19.61 23.34 -32.60
N GLN A 713 -20.07 23.14 -31.36
CA GLN A 713 -20.79 24.14 -30.58
C GLN A 713 -19.86 24.97 -29.68
N SER A 714 -20.20 26.24 -29.47
CA SER A 714 -19.55 27.10 -28.47
C SER A 714 -19.96 26.69 -27.05
N ILE A 715 -19.07 26.93 -26.09
CA ILE A 715 -19.33 26.66 -24.67
C ILE A 715 -19.99 27.89 -24.06
N ASP A 716 -21.22 27.72 -23.55
CA ASP A 716 -21.87 28.69 -22.67
C ASP A 716 -21.48 28.38 -21.21
N PRO A 717 -20.80 29.30 -20.49
CA PRO A 717 -20.41 29.09 -19.10
C PRO A 717 -21.59 28.77 -18.15
N ARG A 718 -22.80 29.26 -18.44
CA ARG A 718 -23.99 28.97 -17.61
C ARG A 718 -24.49 27.55 -17.80
N VAL A 719 -24.43 27.06 -19.04
CA VAL A 719 -24.81 25.67 -19.35
C VAL A 719 -23.76 24.71 -18.82
N LEU A 720 -22.47 25.05 -18.97
CA LEU A 720 -21.36 24.30 -18.38
C LEU A 720 -21.51 24.20 -16.84
N ALA A 721 -21.87 25.31 -16.18
CA ALA A 721 -22.12 25.32 -14.75
C ALA A 721 -23.23 24.34 -14.35
N ALA A 722 -24.37 24.39 -15.04
CA ALA A 722 -25.51 23.52 -14.76
C ALA A 722 -25.20 22.03 -14.98
N GLU A 723 -24.58 21.69 -16.11
CA GLU A 723 -24.30 20.30 -16.52
C GLU A 723 -23.20 19.65 -15.68
N CYS A 724 -22.25 20.44 -15.17
CA CYS A 724 -21.11 19.93 -14.41
C CYS A 724 -21.23 20.15 -12.90
N ARG A 725 -22.41 20.56 -12.41
CA ARG A 725 -22.67 20.88 -10.99
C ARG A 725 -21.69 21.92 -10.43
N LEU A 726 -21.27 22.87 -11.27
CA LEU A 726 -20.41 23.97 -10.88
C LEU A 726 -21.26 25.22 -10.65
N SER A 727 -20.73 26.16 -9.88
CA SER A 727 -21.24 27.53 -9.91
C SER A 727 -20.80 28.21 -11.22
N LEU A 728 -21.37 29.38 -11.52
CA LEU A 728 -20.88 30.18 -12.64
C LEU A 728 -19.41 30.59 -12.45
N SER A 729 -18.97 30.79 -11.20
CA SER A 729 -17.57 31.09 -10.87
C SER A 729 -16.67 29.88 -11.13
N GLY A 730 -17.09 28.68 -10.69
CA GLY A 730 -16.33 27.44 -10.91
C GLY A 730 -16.26 27.04 -12.37
N ALA A 731 -17.34 27.22 -13.13
CA ALA A 731 -17.33 27.06 -14.58
C ALA A 731 -16.32 28.01 -15.25
N MET A 732 -16.21 29.25 -14.77
CA MET A 732 -15.20 30.20 -15.23
C MET A 732 -13.77 29.84 -14.77
N CYS A 733 -13.55 29.25 -13.58
CA CYS A 733 -12.24 28.68 -13.18
C CYS A 733 -11.87 27.55 -14.15
N ALA A 734 -12.78 26.61 -14.40
CA ALA A 734 -12.55 25.50 -15.32
C ALA A 734 -12.19 25.97 -16.74
N LEU A 735 -12.91 26.95 -17.28
CA LEU A 735 -12.63 27.51 -18.61
C LEU A 735 -11.26 28.21 -18.69
N ARG A 736 -10.80 28.87 -17.62
CA ARG A 736 -9.44 29.44 -17.56
C ARG A 736 -8.37 28.36 -17.50
N VAL A 737 -8.55 27.35 -16.65
CA VAL A 737 -7.66 26.18 -16.58
C VAL A 737 -7.53 25.52 -17.95
N PHE A 738 -8.65 25.30 -18.63
CA PHE A 738 -8.65 24.72 -19.97
C PHE A 738 -8.07 25.65 -21.03
N SER A 739 -8.20 26.97 -20.87
CA SER A 739 -7.54 27.92 -21.76
C SER A 739 -6.03 27.89 -21.63
N GLU A 740 -5.50 27.81 -20.40
CA GLU A 740 -4.06 27.71 -20.12
C GLU A 740 -3.47 26.39 -20.63
N LEU A 741 -4.27 25.32 -20.62
CA LEU A 741 -3.91 24.01 -21.15
C LEU A 741 -4.19 23.84 -22.66
N ASN A 742 -4.56 24.91 -23.36
CA ASN A 742 -4.90 24.91 -24.79
C ASN A 742 -6.07 23.97 -25.19
N LEU A 743 -6.97 23.68 -24.26
CA LEU A 743 -8.16 22.85 -24.47
C LEU A 743 -9.39 23.66 -24.90
N VAL A 744 -9.41 24.96 -24.61
CA VAL A 744 -10.46 25.91 -24.99
C VAL A 744 -9.81 27.25 -25.36
N ARG A 745 -10.42 28.03 -26.27
CA ARG A 745 -10.01 29.41 -26.56
C ARG A 745 -11.18 30.37 -26.36
N HIS A 746 -10.92 31.56 -25.87
CA HIS A 746 -11.92 32.64 -25.79
C HIS A 746 -11.77 33.60 -26.98
N ASP A 747 -12.83 33.78 -27.77
CA ASP A 747 -12.84 34.60 -28.99
C ASP A 747 -14.15 35.39 -29.09
N GLY A 748 -14.06 36.73 -29.19
CA GLY A 748 -15.23 37.60 -29.35
C GLY A 748 -16.32 37.49 -28.28
N GLY A 749 -16.00 37.05 -27.06
CA GLY A 749 -16.97 36.84 -25.97
C GLY A 749 -17.57 35.43 -25.91
N SER A 750 -17.08 34.50 -26.76
CA SER A 750 -17.51 33.09 -26.79
C SER A 750 -16.34 32.16 -26.48
N TRP A 751 -16.61 31.08 -25.77
CA TRP A 751 -15.63 30.02 -25.49
C TRP A 751 -15.75 28.91 -26.54
N ILE A 752 -14.64 28.55 -27.17
CA ILE A 752 -14.60 27.60 -28.29
C ILE A 752 -13.70 26.42 -27.92
N PRO A 753 -14.18 25.18 -27.99
CA PRO A 753 -13.34 24.01 -27.77
C PRO A 753 -12.20 23.90 -28.80
N MET A 754 -10.98 23.60 -28.34
CA MET A 754 -9.81 23.35 -29.21
C MET A 754 -9.72 21.85 -29.58
N PRO A 755 -8.91 21.46 -30.59
CA PRO A 755 -8.64 20.05 -30.89
C PRO A 755 -8.09 19.26 -29.69
N GLU A 756 -8.21 17.93 -29.75
CA GLU A 756 -7.68 17.05 -28.70
C GLU A 756 -6.14 17.12 -28.66
N PRO A 757 -5.52 17.19 -27.48
CA PRO A 757 -4.06 17.24 -27.36
C PRO A 757 -3.43 15.89 -27.73
N ASP A 758 -2.22 15.92 -28.30
CA ASP A 758 -1.46 14.72 -28.72
C ASP A 758 -0.92 13.87 -27.56
N GLY A 759 -1.20 14.24 -26.30
CA GLY A 759 -0.68 13.57 -25.12
C GLY A 759 -1.39 13.96 -23.82
N LYS A 760 -0.99 13.29 -22.73
CA LYS A 760 -1.54 13.52 -21.39
C LYS A 760 -1.09 14.89 -20.87
N LEU A 761 -2.05 15.73 -20.49
CA LEU A 761 -1.79 17.05 -19.93
C LEU A 761 -1.67 16.99 -18.40
N ASP A 762 -0.75 17.77 -17.86
CA ASP A 762 -0.60 17.97 -16.41
C ASP A 762 -1.36 19.23 -15.97
N LEU A 763 -2.31 19.07 -15.05
CA LEU A 763 -3.08 20.18 -14.49
C LEU A 763 -2.18 21.17 -13.72
N SER A 764 -1.02 20.72 -13.22
CA SER A 764 -0.06 21.57 -12.49
C SER A 764 0.51 22.70 -13.37
N TRP A 765 0.44 22.58 -14.70
CA TRP A 765 0.88 23.61 -15.63
C TRP A 765 -0.08 24.80 -15.74
N ALA A 766 -1.33 24.64 -15.28
CA ALA A 766 -2.31 25.72 -15.23
C ALA A 766 -2.16 26.52 -13.92
N VAL A 767 -1.85 27.81 -14.06
CA VAL A 767 -1.79 28.77 -12.95
C VAL A 767 -3.14 28.84 -12.24
N SER A 768 -4.23 28.92 -13.02
CA SER A 768 -5.60 28.97 -12.48
C SER A 768 -5.95 27.72 -11.66
N TYR A 769 -5.39 26.55 -12.01
CA TYR A 769 -5.62 25.31 -11.25
C TYR A 769 -4.89 25.37 -9.91
N ASN A 770 -3.61 25.79 -9.93
CA ASN A 770 -2.83 25.93 -8.71
C ASN A 770 -3.44 26.98 -7.76
N GLU A 771 -3.99 28.08 -8.29
CA GLU A 771 -4.76 29.07 -7.51
C GLU A 771 -6.04 28.48 -6.93
N CYS A 772 -6.83 27.74 -7.72
CA CYS A 772 -8.04 27.05 -7.24
C CYS A 772 -7.68 26.03 -6.13
N MET A 773 -6.58 25.28 -6.26
CA MET A 773 -6.07 24.38 -5.21
C MET A 773 -5.54 25.10 -3.96
N ALA A 774 -4.89 26.25 -4.12
CA ALA A 774 -4.44 27.08 -3.00
C ALA A 774 -5.63 27.65 -2.22
N LYS A 775 -6.69 28.10 -2.90
CA LYS A 775 -7.93 28.57 -2.26
C LYS A 775 -8.66 27.45 -1.52
N ARG A 776 -8.73 26.24 -2.10
CA ARG A 776 -9.27 25.05 -1.41
C ARG A 776 -8.46 24.71 -0.17
N ARG A 777 -7.13 24.73 -0.29
CA ARG A 777 -6.24 24.46 0.84
C ARG A 777 -6.42 25.51 1.94
N ALA A 778 -6.47 26.79 1.58
CA ALA A 778 -6.74 27.88 2.52
C ALA A 778 -8.11 27.74 3.20
N ALA A 779 -9.16 27.30 2.47
CA ALA A 779 -10.48 27.03 3.02
C ALA A 779 -10.49 25.82 3.98
N CYS A 780 -9.78 24.74 3.64
CA CYS A 780 -9.60 23.58 4.52
C CYS A 780 -8.75 23.92 5.76
N GLU A 781 -7.70 24.74 5.60
CA GLU A 781 -6.88 25.24 6.70
C GLU A 781 -7.67 26.20 7.61
N LEU A 782 -8.62 26.96 7.04
CA LEU A 782 -9.58 27.78 7.79
C LEU A 782 -10.44 26.92 8.73
N LEU A 783 -10.88 25.75 8.26
CA LEU A 783 -11.66 24.77 9.04
C LEU A 783 -10.83 24.08 10.13
N GLN A 784 -9.49 24.17 10.09
CA GLN A 784 -8.57 23.51 11.02
C GLN A 784 -8.08 24.43 12.18
N SER A 785 -8.94 25.37 12.61
CA SER A 785 -8.94 26.10 13.90
C SER A 785 -7.90 27.21 14.15
N ARG A 786 -6.69 27.25 13.55
CA ARG A 786 -5.71 28.33 13.86
C ARG A 786 -5.75 29.55 12.94
N HIS A 787 -6.16 29.40 11.68
CA HIS A 787 -6.18 30.51 10.71
C HIS A 787 -7.46 31.35 10.77
N LEU A 788 -8.58 30.76 11.19
CA LEU A 788 -9.87 31.45 11.35
C LEU A 788 -9.75 32.64 12.33
N CYS A 789 -9.15 32.41 13.51
CA CYS A 789 -8.91 33.45 14.51
C CYS A 789 -7.96 34.56 14.00
N SER A 790 -6.95 34.21 13.21
CA SER A 790 -5.98 35.15 12.65
C SER A 790 -6.58 36.02 11.55
N ALA A 791 -7.28 35.40 10.59
CA ALA A 791 -7.92 36.08 9.46
C ALA A 791 -9.01 37.06 9.94
N VAL A 792 -9.83 36.65 10.91
CA VAL A 792 -10.88 37.50 11.49
C VAL A 792 -10.27 38.64 12.34
N SER A 793 -9.18 38.37 13.07
CA SER A 793 -8.41 39.41 13.78
C SER A 793 -7.71 40.40 12.85
N GLN A 794 -7.34 39.99 11.65
CA GLN A 794 -6.73 40.84 10.62
C GLN A 794 -7.80 41.65 9.88
N TRP A 795 -8.98 41.08 9.71
CA TRP A 795 -10.16 41.71 9.12
C TRP A 795 -10.77 42.81 10.00
N LEU A 796 -10.88 42.61 11.32
CA LEU A 796 -11.30 43.67 12.25
C LEU A 796 -10.35 44.88 12.21
N ARG A 797 -9.04 44.65 12.04
CA ARG A 797 -8.04 45.73 11.89
C ARG A 797 -8.23 46.57 10.63
N LEU A 798 -8.77 45.99 9.55
CA LEU A 798 -9.01 46.69 8.28
C LEU A 798 -10.27 47.57 8.32
N PHE A 799 -11.23 47.26 9.18
CA PHE A 799 -12.51 47.99 9.29
C PHE A 799 -12.56 49.01 10.43
N THR A 800 -11.74 48.88 11.48
CA THR A 800 -11.66 49.87 12.59
C THR A 800 -10.89 51.15 12.25
N ASN A 801 -10.78 51.53 10.97
CA ASN A 801 -10.07 52.77 10.57
C ASN A 801 -10.66 54.07 11.16
N ASN A 802 -11.80 54.00 11.87
CA ASN A 802 -12.38 55.13 12.62
C ASN A 802 -12.58 54.89 14.13
N THR A 803 -12.04 53.79 14.70
CA THR A 803 -12.09 53.57 16.16
C THR A 803 -10.75 53.01 16.64
N PRO A 804 -10.06 53.65 17.61
CA PRO A 804 -8.74 53.20 18.05
C PRO A 804 -8.79 51.75 18.54
N SER A 805 -7.93 50.92 17.96
CA SER A 805 -7.85 49.46 18.11
C SER A 805 -7.51 48.94 19.52
N SER A 806 -7.49 49.80 20.54
CA SER A 806 -7.10 49.46 21.91
C SER A 806 -8.25 49.05 22.83
N GLN A 807 -9.50 48.97 22.34
CA GLN A 807 -10.68 48.78 23.21
C GLN A 807 -11.45 47.46 23.02
N TRP A 808 -11.08 46.59 22.08
CA TRP A 808 -11.74 45.28 21.93
C TRP A 808 -10.90 44.15 22.55
N HIS A 809 -11.43 43.49 23.58
CA HIS A 809 -10.78 42.41 24.34
C HIS A 809 -11.56 41.07 24.25
N GLY A 810 -12.36 40.88 23.20
CA GLY A 810 -13.25 39.75 23.10
C GLY A 810 -12.55 38.40 22.89
N ARG A 811 -13.18 37.32 23.34
CA ARG A 811 -12.68 35.94 23.22
C ARG A 811 -13.33 35.22 22.04
N TRP A 812 -12.55 34.42 21.31
CA TRP A 812 -13.01 33.57 20.21
C TRP A 812 -13.01 32.12 20.65
N ARG A 813 -14.06 31.36 20.33
CA ARG A 813 -14.19 29.95 20.64
C ARG A 813 -14.73 29.13 19.48
#